data_AF-A0A6B3NLS1-F1
#
_entry.id   AF-A0A6B3NLS1-F1
#
_cell.length_a   1.000
_cell.length_b   1.000
_cell.length_c   1.000
_cell.angle_alpha   90.00
_cell.angle_beta   90.00
_cell.angle_gamma   90.00
#
_symmetry.space_group_name_H-M   'P 1'
#
loop_
_entity.id
_entity.type
_entity.pdbx_description
1 polymer ?
#
loop_
_entity_poly.entity_id
_entity_poly.type
_entity_poly.pdbx_seq_one_letter_code
_entity_poly.pdbx_strand_id
1 'polypeptide(L)'
;MFYCKSDAYQYSQPTSISEALLRTSRIYCPLDIDTEFTHLPYDINKPKKTVNRTITVQVGAVGEREGKIYTHPDCADIARHPIATYGFLPVQYLAEKYNCNLSRTNVATQFPVIQFDIYGFFLTAELYRVVQGDYRTDIDELVRSKNPKTGQIQMGRRLIASTIFTGNRHEPWVFVPWVLEIDGHKLQVALSFYDTCAVHGGVNYATFCANSGVELKYKDTFTSEEKADMIESYTNSPKRFDPYALGDLYNRMALIKNMEKFRTIYRSLNIENYFEPPRLTIGATVARMVRSKLLKFLGLYAKDKNQVIEFCRYGTSKHFKGFGKTTAVYNAKVDGGRCRNNRPILSRTNRLIADADIAGCYGNGLKNQDYPLGRPITVDYPLRSDINEYLTLRKFLKRYRKELIPGLWQARVSVPEDYLLKYPQDFLVSWHPPKNPANIPTDTELENIDWFTEDNIGVTKIYSRQINLALIQEDFLDWLENVCTARQRKELLDKLHIVTAVFYPKSEQCTSVPQFLERLESHKGKNTTKAKIKTGKSKIIKIEQECHAWISVNMGDLLVTILLQERAKYSKKDPLQKPLNTLYKLCINTIYGDMVSPFFDIGNVVVGNNITARARAMAWYMEKGLNGFQTITDGCAFEVNRVISAVKNRTLTSESLFEIYTKEGKGWVNIKPIGSGQEIHSFIHKDKGSDKVGMVVNGAELDNQKSLDWLGKQITIHLKEQFPNVPVIDKFQFEIKDIYTSASFHGTANYKFWIGDTPIPGKMRSYKKAGYNSYQMAGDDLQLLTSNYTPSEEFLTGLRDNPEQLERCKTYLFYKILKPGEYKKNYETSWKNSEAFPGCTVESARLLRECSLTQFTFQSKKQFDSWEREQKRLRDKIGQSYESWFIKDNKLDFQEMIETLDELIRGGEMRFTSSRDANRNRNLSREYDDHPEYKCLLLAKHQLDVRYGRVGEE
;
A
#
# COMPACT_ATOMS: atom_id res chain seq x y z
N MET A 1 -7.41 -31.60 -24.75
CA MET A 1 -7.85 -30.35 -24.08
C MET A 1 -8.36 -30.59 -22.65
N PHE A 2 -8.81 -31.80 -22.33
CA PHE A 2 -9.37 -32.13 -21.01
C PHE A 2 -8.35 -32.81 -20.10
N TYR A 3 -8.51 -32.61 -18.80
CA TYR A 3 -7.61 -33.15 -17.78
C TYR A 3 -8.42 -33.71 -16.59
N CYS A 4 -7.99 -34.85 -16.03
CA CYS A 4 -8.65 -35.47 -14.86
C CYS A 4 -8.14 -34.94 -13.51
N LYS A 5 -6.91 -34.41 -13.49
CA LYS A 5 -6.23 -34.01 -12.25
C LYS A 5 -5.55 -32.67 -12.43
N SER A 6 -5.81 -31.76 -11.50
CA SER A 6 -5.14 -30.49 -11.34
C SER A 6 -4.43 -30.41 -9.98
N ASP A 7 -3.23 -29.86 -9.94
CA ASP A 7 -2.60 -29.36 -8.71
C ASP A 7 -2.21 -27.89 -8.94
N ALA A 8 -3.04 -26.98 -8.41
CA ALA A 8 -3.00 -25.56 -8.75
C ALA A 8 -3.08 -25.35 -10.28
N TYR A 9 -2.04 -24.79 -10.89
CA TYR A 9 -1.96 -24.52 -12.35
C TYR A 9 -1.22 -25.61 -13.15
N GLN A 10 -0.94 -26.75 -12.50
CA GLN A 10 -0.38 -27.93 -13.13
C GLN A 10 -1.48 -28.93 -13.44
N TYR A 11 -1.39 -29.57 -14.60
CA TYR A 11 -2.35 -30.57 -15.06
C TYR A 11 -1.61 -31.84 -15.43
N SER A 12 -2.30 -32.98 -15.28
CA SER A 12 -1.80 -34.27 -15.76
C SER A 12 -1.70 -34.33 -17.29
N GLN A 13 -1.45 -35.52 -17.85
CA GLN A 13 -1.56 -35.71 -19.30
C GLN A 13 -2.99 -35.39 -19.79
N PRO A 14 -3.13 -34.80 -20.99
CA PRO A 14 -4.43 -34.58 -21.60
C PRO A 14 -5.09 -35.92 -21.94
N THR A 15 -6.43 -35.94 -21.92
CA THR A 15 -7.24 -37.14 -22.20
C THR A 15 -8.50 -36.77 -22.99
N SER A 16 -9.22 -37.77 -23.50
CA SER A 16 -10.54 -37.56 -24.10
C SER A 16 -11.61 -37.37 -23.01
N ILE A 17 -12.76 -36.81 -23.38
CA ILE A 17 -13.84 -36.57 -22.42
C ILE A 17 -14.41 -37.88 -21.86
N SER A 18 -14.60 -38.87 -22.72
CA SER A 18 -15.12 -40.19 -22.35
C SER A 18 -14.18 -40.90 -21.37
N GLU A 19 -12.86 -40.88 -21.64
CA GLU A 19 -11.87 -41.43 -20.72
C GLU A 19 -11.81 -40.67 -19.39
N ALA A 20 -11.99 -39.34 -19.43
CA ALA A 20 -11.96 -38.54 -18.22
C ALA A 20 -13.13 -38.86 -17.28
N LEU A 21 -14.33 -39.03 -17.83
CA LEU A 21 -15.54 -39.36 -17.06
C LEU A 21 -15.50 -40.74 -16.41
N LEU A 22 -14.74 -41.69 -16.97
CA LEU A 22 -14.49 -42.98 -16.33
C LEU A 22 -13.62 -42.87 -15.07
N ARG A 23 -12.85 -41.78 -14.93
CA ARG A 23 -11.83 -41.62 -13.88
C ARG A 23 -12.22 -40.62 -12.80
N THR A 24 -13.08 -39.65 -13.11
CA THR A 24 -13.40 -38.54 -12.21
C THR A 24 -14.76 -37.92 -12.54
N SER A 25 -15.44 -37.42 -11.50
CA SER A 25 -16.65 -36.61 -11.64
C SER A 25 -16.37 -35.13 -11.92
N ARG A 26 -15.09 -34.73 -12.04
CA ARG A 26 -14.68 -33.36 -12.38
C ARG A 26 -13.58 -33.36 -13.43
N ILE A 27 -13.83 -32.66 -14.53
CA ILE A 27 -12.92 -32.46 -15.66
C ILE A 27 -12.45 -31.01 -15.68
N TYR A 28 -11.18 -30.79 -15.96
CA TYR A 28 -10.60 -29.44 -16.08
C TYR A 28 -10.36 -29.08 -17.55
N CYS A 29 -10.74 -27.86 -17.92
CA CYS A 29 -10.51 -27.24 -19.23
C CYS A 29 -9.75 -25.91 -19.02
N PRO A 30 -8.41 -25.94 -19.01
CA PRO A 30 -7.60 -24.74 -18.81
C PRO A 30 -7.38 -23.94 -20.09
N LEU A 31 -7.71 -22.66 -20.04
CA LEU A 31 -7.68 -21.73 -21.17
C LEU A 31 -6.99 -20.43 -20.78
N ASP A 32 -5.97 -20.02 -21.53
CA ASP A 32 -5.46 -18.65 -21.53
C ASP A 32 -6.44 -17.78 -22.33
N ILE A 33 -6.83 -16.63 -21.77
CA ILE A 33 -7.78 -15.70 -22.37
C ILE A 33 -7.22 -14.27 -22.28
N ASP A 34 -7.43 -13.51 -23.36
CA ASP A 34 -7.24 -12.07 -23.38
C ASP A 34 -8.35 -11.38 -24.19
N THR A 35 -8.47 -10.06 -24.06
CA THR A 35 -9.46 -9.29 -24.83
C THR A 35 -8.91 -7.94 -25.28
N GLU A 36 -9.25 -7.57 -26.51
CA GLU A 36 -8.98 -6.24 -27.04
C GLU A 36 -10.28 -5.44 -27.12
N PHE A 37 -10.26 -4.19 -26.68
CA PHE A 37 -11.42 -3.31 -26.62
C PHE A 37 -11.00 -1.85 -26.80
N THR A 38 -11.97 -0.99 -27.14
CA THR A 38 -11.77 0.46 -27.18
C THR A 38 -12.76 1.19 -26.29
N HIS A 39 -12.36 2.35 -25.78
CA HIS A 39 -13.25 3.29 -25.11
C HIS A 39 -13.87 4.22 -26.13
N LEU A 40 -15.20 4.31 -26.13
CA LEU A 40 -15.87 5.15 -27.12
C LEU A 40 -15.68 6.63 -26.78
N PRO A 41 -15.29 7.47 -27.76
CA PRO A 41 -15.29 8.90 -27.56
C PRO A 41 -16.72 9.36 -27.26
N TYR A 42 -16.85 10.31 -26.34
CA TYR A 42 -18.13 10.91 -25.99
C TYR A 42 -17.97 12.40 -25.78
N ASP A 43 -19.06 13.12 -26.01
CA ASP A 43 -19.20 14.54 -25.67
C ASP A 43 -19.78 14.62 -24.26
N ILE A 44 -19.10 15.30 -23.35
CA ILE A 44 -19.56 15.45 -21.97
C ILE A 44 -20.88 16.24 -21.88
N ASN A 45 -21.18 17.11 -22.84
CA ASN A 45 -22.46 17.84 -22.88
C ASN A 45 -23.58 16.99 -23.48
N LYS A 46 -23.24 15.90 -24.18
CA LYS A 46 -24.19 14.95 -24.78
C LYS A 46 -23.80 13.52 -24.38
N PRO A 47 -23.85 13.20 -23.08
CA PRO A 47 -23.34 11.94 -22.56
C PRO A 47 -24.11 10.76 -23.16
N LYS A 48 -23.38 9.89 -23.87
CA LYS A 48 -23.91 8.59 -24.32
C LYS A 48 -23.81 7.57 -23.18
N LYS A 49 -24.82 6.70 -23.03
CA LYS A 49 -24.79 5.62 -22.02
C LYS A 49 -23.71 4.58 -22.32
N THR A 50 -23.40 4.32 -23.59
CA THR A 50 -22.38 3.36 -24.00
C THR A 50 -20.95 3.85 -23.71
N VAL A 51 -20.18 3.00 -23.05
CA VAL A 51 -18.85 3.33 -22.50
C VAL A 51 -17.70 2.74 -23.31
N ASN A 52 -17.85 1.53 -23.84
CA ASN A 52 -16.82 0.82 -24.59
C ASN A 52 -17.42 -0.12 -25.64
N ARG A 53 -16.57 -0.61 -26.54
CA ARG A 53 -16.86 -1.76 -27.41
C ARG A 53 -15.77 -2.80 -27.26
N THR A 54 -16.16 -4.05 -27.08
CA THR A 54 -15.23 -5.18 -27.12
C THR A 54 -14.98 -5.53 -28.59
N ILE A 55 -13.72 -5.63 -29.00
CA ILE A 55 -13.35 -5.84 -30.40
C ILE A 55 -13.15 -7.33 -30.65
N THR A 56 -12.24 -7.94 -29.91
CA THR A 56 -11.90 -9.35 -30.06
C THR A 56 -11.65 -10.02 -28.72
N VAL A 57 -11.85 -11.33 -28.70
CA VAL A 57 -11.48 -12.21 -27.60
C VAL A 57 -10.48 -13.23 -28.12
N GLN A 58 -9.35 -13.38 -27.44
CA GLN A 58 -8.32 -14.35 -27.77
C GLN A 58 -8.41 -15.50 -26.77
N VAL A 59 -8.39 -16.74 -27.27
CA VAL A 59 -8.46 -17.95 -26.44
C VAL A 59 -7.41 -18.95 -26.89
N GLY A 60 -6.64 -19.50 -25.95
CA GLY A 60 -5.67 -20.57 -26.20
C GLY A 60 -5.81 -21.69 -25.19
N ALA A 61 -6.01 -22.91 -25.66
CA ALA A 61 -5.91 -24.07 -24.77
C ALA A 61 -4.47 -24.33 -24.39
N VAL A 62 -4.24 -24.59 -23.12
CA VAL A 62 -2.91 -24.80 -22.52
C VAL A 62 -2.09 -25.94 -23.15
N GLY A 63 -2.75 -26.92 -23.75
CA GLY A 63 -2.12 -28.05 -24.44
C GLY A 63 -1.83 -27.81 -25.92
N GLU A 64 -2.19 -26.65 -26.45
CA GLU A 64 -2.09 -26.30 -27.87
C GLU A 64 -1.05 -25.20 -28.09
N ARG A 65 -0.45 -25.15 -29.27
CA ARG A 65 0.60 -24.18 -29.60
C ARG A 65 0.06 -22.85 -30.11
N GLU A 66 -1.15 -22.86 -30.65
CA GLU A 66 -1.76 -21.71 -31.32
C GLU A 66 -3.04 -21.33 -30.59
N GLY A 67 -3.20 -20.03 -30.31
CA GLY A 67 -4.45 -19.46 -29.87
C GLY A 67 -5.33 -19.06 -31.04
N LYS A 68 -6.59 -18.74 -30.77
CA LYS A 68 -7.56 -18.27 -31.75
C LYS A 68 -8.14 -16.93 -31.36
N ILE A 69 -8.40 -16.09 -32.36
CA ILE A 69 -9.06 -14.80 -32.22
C ILE A 69 -10.52 -14.93 -32.68
N TYR A 70 -11.44 -14.40 -31.88
CA TYR A 70 -12.85 -14.25 -32.23
C TYR A 70 -13.23 -12.78 -32.26
N THR A 71 -14.00 -12.36 -33.25
CA THR A 71 -14.61 -11.02 -33.21
C THR A 71 -15.75 -11.05 -32.20
N HIS A 72 -15.76 -10.09 -31.28
CA HIS A 72 -16.87 -9.96 -30.34
C HIS A 72 -18.11 -9.40 -31.08
N PRO A 73 -19.33 -9.87 -30.77
CA PRO A 73 -20.57 -9.40 -31.41
C PRO A 73 -20.79 -7.90 -31.37
N ASP A 74 -20.25 -7.20 -30.36
CA ASP A 74 -20.23 -5.72 -30.30
C ASP A 74 -19.61 -5.08 -31.55
N CYS A 75 -18.75 -5.79 -32.28
CA CYS A 75 -18.02 -5.36 -33.48
C CYS A 75 -18.28 -6.27 -34.70
N ALA A 76 -19.46 -6.89 -34.76
CA ALA A 76 -19.86 -7.75 -35.88
C ALA A 76 -19.82 -7.03 -37.26
N ASP A 77 -20.07 -5.72 -37.26
CA ASP A 77 -20.02 -4.82 -38.42
C ASP A 77 -18.63 -4.69 -39.06
N ILE A 78 -17.57 -4.88 -38.28
CA ILE A 78 -16.17 -4.75 -38.73
C ILE A 78 -15.41 -6.09 -38.65
N ALA A 79 -16.12 -7.21 -38.50
CA ALA A 79 -15.53 -8.51 -38.22
C ALA A 79 -14.58 -9.00 -39.31
N ARG A 80 -13.33 -9.29 -38.92
CA ARG A 80 -12.33 -10.00 -39.73
C ARG A 80 -12.13 -11.45 -39.31
N HIS A 81 -12.46 -11.76 -38.05
CA HIS A 81 -12.38 -13.09 -37.46
C HIS A 81 -13.79 -13.65 -37.22
N PRO A 82 -13.96 -14.98 -37.04
CA PRO A 82 -15.25 -15.58 -36.73
C PRO A 82 -15.93 -14.86 -35.56
N ILE A 83 -17.21 -14.52 -35.74
CA ILE A 83 -18.01 -13.87 -34.70
C ILE A 83 -18.40 -14.94 -33.68
N ALA A 84 -18.22 -14.66 -32.40
CA ALA A 84 -18.64 -15.57 -31.34
C ALA A 84 -20.17 -15.71 -31.33
N THR A 85 -20.68 -16.94 -31.45
CA THR A 85 -22.12 -17.24 -31.47
C THR A 85 -22.64 -17.75 -30.13
N TYR A 86 -21.78 -18.35 -29.30
CA TYR A 86 -22.14 -18.74 -27.93
C TYR A 86 -22.05 -17.56 -26.98
N GLY A 87 -22.98 -17.47 -26.03
CA GLY A 87 -22.95 -16.49 -24.94
C GLY A 87 -21.80 -16.68 -23.94
N PHE A 88 -20.95 -17.69 -24.11
CA PHE A 88 -19.76 -17.94 -23.31
C PHE A 88 -18.60 -18.41 -24.21
N LEU A 89 -17.57 -17.58 -24.35
CA LEU A 89 -16.48 -17.76 -25.34
C LEU A 89 -15.68 -19.06 -25.18
N PRO A 90 -15.34 -19.53 -23.97
CA PRO A 90 -14.77 -20.86 -23.77
C PRO A 90 -15.56 -22.01 -24.40
N VAL A 91 -16.90 -21.91 -24.47
CA VAL A 91 -17.73 -22.91 -25.15
C VAL A 91 -17.67 -22.76 -26.65
N GLN A 92 -17.62 -21.53 -27.18
CA GLN A 92 -17.35 -21.29 -28.61
C GLN A 92 -16.07 -22.01 -29.04
N TYR A 93 -14.99 -21.88 -28.25
CA TYR A 93 -13.71 -22.54 -28.54
C TYR A 93 -13.79 -24.07 -28.56
N LEU A 94 -14.63 -24.65 -27.70
CA LEU A 94 -14.88 -26.10 -27.68
C LEU A 94 -15.75 -26.56 -28.85
N ALA A 95 -16.77 -25.80 -29.22
CA ALA A 95 -17.74 -26.14 -30.25
C ALA A 95 -17.11 -26.30 -31.65
N GLU A 96 -15.92 -25.73 -31.87
CA GLU A 96 -15.16 -25.93 -33.11
C GLU A 96 -14.50 -27.30 -33.22
N LYS A 97 -14.38 -28.02 -32.09
CA LYS A 97 -13.66 -29.29 -31.97
C LYS A 97 -14.58 -30.44 -31.54
N TYR A 98 -15.70 -30.11 -30.93
CA TYR A 98 -16.63 -31.06 -30.32
C TYR A 98 -18.08 -30.64 -30.60
N ASN A 99 -19.01 -31.58 -30.54
CA ASN A 99 -20.42 -31.25 -30.61
C ASN A 99 -20.89 -30.69 -29.27
N CYS A 100 -21.00 -29.36 -29.17
CA CYS A 100 -21.33 -28.67 -27.93
C CYS A 100 -22.75 -28.08 -27.94
N ASN A 101 -23.54 -28.36 -26.90
CA ASN A 101 -24.81 -27.70 -26.64
C ASN A 101 -24.83 -27.14 -25.22
N LEU A 102 -25.14 -25.85 -25.08
CA LEU A 102 -25.15 -25.16 -23.80
C LEU A 102 -26.59 -24.82 -23.41
N SER A 103 -27.03 -25.27 -22.24
CA SER A 103 -28.41 -25.06 -21.75
C SER A 103 -28.41 -24.56 -20.30
N ARG A 104 -29.35 -23.68 -19.97
CA ARG A 104 -29.49 -23.13 -18.61
C ARG A 104 -30.32 -24.09 -17.74
N THR A 105 -29.91 -24.28 -16.49
CA THR A 105 -30.63 -25.10 -15.49
C THR A 105 -30.86 -24.30 -14.22
N ASN A 106 -32.12 -24.27 -13.76
CA ASN A 106 -32.50 -23.61 -12.50
C ASN A 106 -32.50 -24.58 -11.30
N VAL A 107 -32.18 -25.86 -11.54
CA VAL A 107 -32.17 -26.91 -10.52
C VAL A 107 -30.74 -27.41 -10.33
N ALA A 108 -30.37 -27.69 -9.08
CA ALA A 108 -29.11 -28.34 -8.76
C ALA A 108 -29.03 -29.69 -9.48
N THR A 109 -28.04 -29.85 -10.35
CA THR A 109 -27.86 -31.09 -11.13
C THR A 109 -26.92 -32.04 -10.39
N GLN A 110 -27.08 -33.34 -10.64
CA GLN A 110 -26.13 -34.37 -10.22
C GLN A 110 -25.10 -34.72 -11.31
N PHE A 111 -24.97 -33.86 -12.32
CA PHE A 111 -24.06 -34.12 -13.44
C PHE A 111 -22.59 -34.01 -13.00
N PRO A 112 -21.67 -34.73 -13.67
CA PRO A 112 -20.24 -34.46 -13.54
C PRO A 112 -19.93 -33.00 -13.91
N VAL A 113 -18.84 -32.46 -13.37
CA VAL A 113 -18.49 -31.04 -13.51
C VAL A 113 -17.44 -30.86 -14.59
N ILE A 114 -17.63 -29.88 -15.46
CA ILE A 114 -16.56 -29.30 -16.27
C ILE A 114 -16.16 -27.94 -15.69
N GLN A 115 -14.92 -27.85 -15.21
CA GLN A 115 -14.34 -26.63 -14.65
C GLN A 115 -13.49 -25.94 -15.72
N PHE A 116 -13.87 -24.73 -16.10
CA PHE A 116 -13.03 -23.85 -16.91
C PHE A 116 -12.07 -23.09 -16.00
N ASP A 117 -10.78 -23.38 -16.18
CA ASP A 117 -9.70 -22.67 -15.49
C ASP A 117 -9.21 -21.54 -16.40
N ILE A 118 -9.65 -20.31 -16.12
CA ILE A 118 -9.38 -19.15 -16.97
C ILE A 118 -8.11 -18.46 -16.47
N TYR A 119 -7.12 -18.34 -17.36
CA TYR A 119 -5.85 -17.66 -17.12
C TYR A 119 -5.83 -16.31 -17.83
N GLY A 120 -5.34 -15.28 -17.15
CA GLY A 120 -5.18 -13.93 -17.71
C GLY A 120 -4.35 -13.04 -16.80
N PHE A 121 -3.85 -11.92 -17.34
CA PHE A 121 -3.02 -11.01 -16.55
C PHE A 121 -3.83 -10.03 -15.72
N PHE A 122 -5.08 -9.72 -16.08
CA PHE A 122 -5.92 -8.82 -15.28
C PHE A 122 -7.41 -9.14 -15.48
N LEU A 123 -7.82 -10.35 -15.08
CA LEU A 123 -9.13 -10.97 -15.40
C LEU A 123 -10.39 -10.14 -15.08
N THR A 124 -10.26 -9.07 -14.30
CA THR A 124 -11.33 -8.07 -14.16
C THR A 124 -11.71 -7.42 -15.49
N ALA A 125 -10.75 -7.17 -16.39
CA ALA A 125 -11.03 -6.63 -17.71
C ALA A 125 -11.71 -7.69 -18.61
N GLU A 126 -11.32 -8.95 -18.53
CA GLU A 126 -11.83 -9.99 -19.43
C GLU A 126 -13.21 -10.53 -19.00
N LEU A 127 -13.51 -10.56 -17.69
CA LEU A 127 -14.65 -11.28 -17.11
C LEU A 127 -15.99 -11.05 -17.82
N TYR A 128 -16.37 -9.80 -18.07
CA TYR A 128 -17.64 -9.44 -18.69
C TYR A 128 -17.60 -9.44 -20.23
N ARG A 129 -16.40 -9.54 -20.80
CA ARG A 129 -16.15 -9.52 -22.26
C ARG A 129 -16.15 -10.93 -22.87
N VAL A 130 -16.04 -11.95 -22.03
CA VAL A 130 -16.08 -13.37 -22.44
C VAL A 130 -17.47 -13.99 -22.26
N VAL A 131 -18.46 -13.21 -21.80
CA VAL A 131 -19.83 -13.63 -21.52
C VAL A 131 -20.86 -12.66 -22.09
N GLN A 132 -22.01 -13.17 -22.53
CA GLN A 132 -23.11 -12.41 -23.13
C GLN A 132 -24.48 -12.98 -22.73
N GLY A 133 -25.54 -12.22 -23.02
CA GLY A 133 -26.93 -12.63 -22.78
C GLY A 133 -27.19 -13.08 -21.34
N ASP A 134 -27.94 -14.18 -21.19
CA ASP A 134 -28.27 -14.76 -19.89
C ASP A 134 -27.03 -15.12 -19.05
N TYR A 135 -25.95 -15.59 -19.70
CA TYR A 135 -24.72 -15.98 -18.99
C TYR A 135 -24.08 -14.76 -18.33
N ARG A 136 -24.10 -13.60 -18.99
CA ARG A 136 -23.63 -12.34 -18.41
C ARG A 136 -24.45 -11.95 -17.18
N THR A 137 -25.76 -12.18 -17.20
CA THR A 137 -26.65 -11.92 -16.05
C THR A 137 -26.26 -12.81 -14.86
N ASP A 138 -25.97 -14.08 -15.09
CA ASP A 138 -25.54 -14.99 -14.02
C ASP A 138 -24.17 -14.62 -13.43
N ILE A 139 -23.23 -14.14 -14.27
CA ILE A 139 -21.94 -13.61 -13.80
C ILE A 139 -22.14 -12.34 -12.96
N ASP A 140 -23.03 -11.44 -13.40
CA ASP A 140 -23.39 -10.23 -12.64
C ASP A 140 -23.97 -10.57 -11.26
N GLU A 141 -24.85 -11.57 -11.17
CA GLU A 141 -25.36 -12.08 -9.90
C GLU A 141 -24.25 -12.62 -8.99
N LEU A 142 -23.30 -13.39 -9.53
CA LEU A 142 -22.15 -13.92 -8.77
C LEU A 142 -21.21 -12.79 -8.29
N VAL A 143 -21.03 -11.74 -9.08
CA VAL A 143 -20.24 -10.55 -8.70
C VAL A 143 -20.94 -9.76 -7.60
N ARG A 144 -22.27 -9.59 -7.68
CA ARG A 144 -23.06 -8.86 -6.68
C ARG A 144 -23.37 -9.68 -5.42
N SER A 145 -23.29 -11.01 -5.51
CA SER A 145 -23.64 -11.94 -4.43
C SER A 145 -22.97 -11.58 -3.11
N LYS A 146 -23.76 -11.45 -2.05
CA LYS A 146 -23.29 -11.32 -0.66
C LYS A 146 -23.26 -12.66 0.08
N ASN A 147 -23.81 -13.72 -0.51
CA ASN A 147 -23.89 -15.03 0.10
C ASN A 147 -22.78 -15.96 -0.45
N PRO A 148 -21.74 -16.30 0.34
CA PRO A 148 -20.66 -17.14 -0.15
C PRO A 148 -21.08 -18.60 -0.41
N LYS A 149 -22.26 -19.03 0.06
CA LYS A 149 -22.79 -20.38 -0.23
C LYS A 149 -23.34 -20.51 -1.65
N THR A 150 -23.79 -19.41 -2.26
CA THR A 150 -24.29 -19.40 -3.64
C THR A 150 -23.17 -19.15 -4.66
N GLY A 151 -21.93 -19.05 -4.20
CA GLY A 151 -20.78 -18.65 -5.02
C GLY A 151 -20.63 -17.13 -5.08
N GLN A 152 -19.38 -16.69 -5.21
CA GLN A 152 -19.00 -15.29 -5.33
C GLN A 152 -17.83 -15.12 -6.30
N ILE A 153 -17.89 -14.07 -7.11
CA ILE A 153 -16.75 -13.57 -7.89
C ILE A 153 -16.35 -12.22 -7.28
N GLN A 154 -15.10 -12.11 -6.85
CA GLN A 154 -14.61 -10.91 -6.18
C GLN A 154 -13.18 -10.57 -6.59
N MET A 155 -12.85 -9.29 -6.58
CA MET A 155 -11.51 -8.77 -6.83
C MET A 155 -10.90 -8.31 -5.51
N GLY A 156 -9.91 -9.05 -5.03
CA GLY A 156 -8.97 -8.59 -4.01
C GLY A 156 -7.77 -7.96 -4.70
N ARG A 157 -6.56 -8.47 -4.41
CA ARG A 157 -5.36 -8.22 -5.25
C ARG A 157 -5.47 -8.75 -6.66
N ARG A 158 -6.36 -9.73 -6.85
CA ARG A 158 -6.62 -10.45 -8.09
C ARG A 158 -8.07 -10.93 -8.09
N LEU A 159 -8.60 -11.28 -9.26
CA LEU A 159 -9.92 -11.85 -9.41
C LEU A 159 -9.92 -13.29 -8.87
N ILE A 160 -10.90 -13.61 -8.04
CA ILE A 160 -11.11 -14.96 -7.51
C ILE A 160 -12.57 -15.36 -7.60
N ALA A 161 -12.79 -16.65 -7.83
CA ALA A 161 -14.05 -17.33 -7.60
C ALA A 161 -13.97 -18.03 -6.23
N SER A 162 -15.05 -18.00 -5.46
CA SER A 162 -15.13 -18.78 -4.22
C SER A 162 -16.54 -19.29 -3.95
N THR A 163 -16.63 -20.55 -3.57
CA THR A 163 -17.85 -21.19 -3.06
C THR A 163 -17.56 -21.80 -1.69
N ILE A 164 -18.46 -21.58 -0.72
CA ILE A 164 -18.39 -22.24 0.59
C ILE A 164 -19.35 -23.43 0.61
N PHE A 165 -18.80 -24.63 0.79
CA PHE A 165 -19.56 -25.86 1.03
C PHE A 165 -19.76 -26.13 2.53
N THR A 166 -20.49 -27.19 2.87
CA THR A 166 -20.71 -27.64 4.26
C THR A 166 -19.38 -27.71 5.03
N GLY A 167 -19.35 -27.15 6.25
CA GLY A 167 -18.14 -27.11 7.09
C GLY A 167 -17.17 -25.95 6.83
N ASN A 168 -17.61 -24.84 6.23
CA ASN A 168 -16.78 -23.66 5.92
C ASN A 168 -15.59 -23.95 4.98
N ARG A 169 -15.67 -25.04 4.20
CA ARG A 169 -14.66 -25.36 3.20
C ARG A 169 -14.82 -24.43 2.01
N HIS A 170 -13.79 -23.61 1.77
CA HIS A 170 -13.71 -22.73 0.61
C HIS A 170 -13.11 -23.48 -0.58
N GLU A 171 -13.85 -23.50 -1.68
CA GLU A 171 -13.38 -23.97 -2.97
C GLU A 171 -13.07 -22.77 -3.88
N PRO A 172 -11.99 -22.79 -4.67
CA PRO A 172 -11.52 -21.65 -5.47
C PRO A 172 -12.26 -21.51 -6.82
N TRP A 173 -13.50 -21.98 -6.88
CA TRP A 173 -14.32 -22.02 -8.09
C TRP A 173 -15.80 -21.79 -7.74
N VAL A 174 -16.61 -21.47 -8.74
CA VAL A 174 -18.06 -21.24 -8.62
C VAL A 174 -18.83 -22.05 -9.65
N PHE A 175 -20.01 -22.54 -9.26
CA PHE A 175 -20.97 -23.06 -10.23
C PHE A 175 -21.69 -21.90 -10.92
N VAL A 176 -21.98 -22.09 -12.19
CA VAL A 176 -22.92 -21.26 -12.94
C VAL A 176 -24.14 -22.13 -13.29
N PRO A 177 -25.34 -21.56 -13.47
CA PRO A 177 -26.56 -22.34 -13.73
C PRO A 177 -26.63 -22.88 -15.17
N TRP A 178 -25.55 -23.49 -15.66
CA TRP A 178 -25.41 -23.96 -17.05
C TRP A 178 -24.92 -25.40 -17.11
N VAL A 179 -25.53 -26.17 -18.02
CA VAL A 179 -25.14 -27.52 -18.39
C VAL A 179 -24.60 -27.50 -19.81
N LEU A 180 -23.38 -27.97 -19.97
CA LEU A 180 -22.73 -28.14 -21.26
C LEU A 180 -22.78 -29.61 -21.64
N GLU A 181 -23.44 -29.92 -22.74
CA GLU A 181 -23.40 -31.21 -23.39
C GLU A 181 -22.25 -31.22 -24.40
N ILE A 182 -21.30 -32.16 -24.28
CA ILE A 182 -20.18 -32.33 -25.21
C ILE A 182 -20.17 -33.78 -25.68
N ASP A 183 -20.33 -33.99 -26.99
CA ASP A 183 -20.37 -35.32 -27.62
C ASP A 183 -21.35 -36.29 -26.90
N GLY A 184 -22.51 -35.77 -26.50
CA GLY A 184 -23.56 -36.51 -25.79
C GLY A 184 -23.41 -36.60 -24.26
N HIS A 185 -22.32 -36.09 -23.68
CA HIS A 185 -22.08 -36.09 -22.23
C HIS A 185 -22.51 -34.77 -21.58
N LYS A 186 -23.45 -34.82 -20.64
CA LYS A 186 -23.96 -33.63 -19.92
C LYS A 186 -23.10 -33.31 -18.70
N LEU A 187 -22.60 -32.07 -18.62
CA LEU A 187 -21.67 -31.62 -17.60
C LEU A 187 -22.12 -30.29 -16.98
N GLN A 188 -22.13 -30.20 -15.65
CA GLN A 188 -22.36 -28.96 -14.94
C GLN A 188 -21.16 -28.03 -15.09
N VAL A 189 -21.38 -26.78 -15.49
CA VAL A 189 -20.29 -25.82 -15.70
C VAL A 189 -19.85 -25.18 -14.37
N ALA A 190 -18.53 -25.10 -14.17
CA ALA A 190 -17.89 -24.38 -13.09
C ALA A 190 -16.76 -23.47 -13.61
N LEU A 191 -16.49 -22.38 -12.89
CA LEU A 191 -15.46 -21.39 -13.26
C LEU A 191 -14.42 -21.23 -12.16
N SER A 192 -13.17 -21.12 -12.55
CA SER A 192 -12.01 -20.79 -11.71
C SER A 192 -11.15 -19.74 -12.40
N PHE A 193 -10.53 -18.87 -11.62
CA PHE A 193 -9.74 -17.74 -12.14
C PHE A 193 -8.28 -17.78 -11.64
N TYR A 194 -7.37 -17.83 -12.61
CA TYR A 194 -5.92 -17.73 -12.45
C TYR A 194 -5.44 -16.36 -12.91
N ASP A 195 -5.90 -15.33 -12.22
CA ASP A 195 -5.49 -13.94 -12.45
C ASP A 195 -4.05 -13.72 -11.96
N THR A 196 -3.14 -13.43 -12.89
CA THR A 196 -1.70 -13.34 -12.62
C THR A 196 -1.23 -11.94 -12.20
N CYS A 197 -2.10 -10.91 -12.18
CA CYS A 197 -1.74 -9.53 -11.83
C CYS A 197 -1.05 -9.37 -10.48
N ALA A 198 -1.25 -10.32 -9.55
CA ALA A 198 -0.73 -10.25 -8.18
C ALA A 198 0.47 -11.18 -7.92
N VAL A 199 0.85 -12.02 -8.89
CA VAL A 199 1.87 -13.08 -8.68
C VAL A 199 3.20 -12.48 -8.23
N HIS A 200 3.61 -11.35 -8.80
CA HIS A 200 4.81 -10.59 -8.42
C HIS A 200 4.46 -9.22 -7.78
N GLY A 201 3.27 -9.07 -7.21
CA GLY A 201 2.77 -7.79 -6.72
C GLY A 201 2.33 -6.87 -7.87
N GLY A 202 2.36 -5.55 -7.68
CA GLY A 202 1.85 -4.56 -8.65
C GLY A 202 2.76 -4.30 -9.86
N VAL A 203 3.49 -5.29 -10.36
CA VAL A 203 4.29 -5.17 -11.60
C VAL A 203 3.40 -5.35 -12.83
N ASN A 204 3.82 -4.85 -13.99
CA ASN A 204 3.08 -5.07 -15.24
C ASN A 204 3.37 -6.45 -15.85
N TYR A 205 2.60 -6.84 -16.88
CA TYR A 205 2.68 -8.17 -17.49
C TYR A 205 4.06 -8.50 -18.04
N ALA A 206 4.63 -7.55 -18.79
CA ALA A 206 5.96 -7.69 -19.37
C ALA A 206 7.03 -7.98 -18.30
N THR A 207 6.98 -7.28 -17.16
CA THR A 207 7.90 -7.52 -16.05
C THR A 207 7.68 -8.89 -15.42
N PHE A 208 6.44 -9.32 -15.22
CA PHE A 208 6.14 -10.65 -14.70
C PHE A 208 6.66 -11.76 -15.63
N CYS A 209 6.40 -11.66 -16.94
CA CYS A 209 6.91 -12.60 -17.93
C CYS A 209 8.44 -12.61 -17.96
N ALA A 210 9.09 -11.44 -18.00
CA ALA A 210 10.55 -11.34 -17.99
C ALA A 210 11.18 -11.97 -16.74
N ASN A 211 10.62 -11.69 -15.55
CA ASN A 211 11.08 -12.30 -14.29
C ASN A 211 10.89 -13.82 -14.25
N SER A 212 9.85 -14.31 -14.93
CA SER A 212 9.59 -15.73 -15.08
C SER A 212 10.50 -16.37 -16.13
N GLY A 213 11.07 -15.59 -17.05
CA GLY A 213 11.88 -16.07 -18.17
C GLY A 213 11.04 -16.38 -19.43
N VAL A 214 9.94 -15.64 -19.61
CA VAL A 214 9.08 -15.66 -20.79
C VAL A 214 9.29 -14.36 -21.58
N GLU A 215 9.60 -14.49 -22.87
CA GLU A 215 9.77 -13.36 -23.79
C GLU A 215 8.43 -13.05 -24.48
N LEU A 216 8.01 -11.78 -24.43
CA LEU A 216 6.82 -11.29 -25.13
C LEU A 216 7.24 -10.56 -26.41
N LYS A 217 7.27 -11.27 -27.54
CA LYS A 217 7.84 -10.75 -28.80
C LYS A 217 7.07 -9.58 -29.41
N TYR A 218 5.76 -9.50 -29.19
CA TYR A 218 4.89 -8.56 -29.89
C TYR A 218 4.28 -7.48 -28.97
N LYS A 219 4.56 -7.47 -27.66
CA LYS A 219 3.86 -6.59 -26.70
C LYS A 219 4.08 -5.09 -26.95
N ASP A 220 5.26 -4.76 -27.49
CA ASP A 220 5.66 -3.38 -27.79
C ASP A 220 5.31 -2.95 -29.23
N THR A 221 4.50 -3.73 -29.95
CA THR A 221 4.13 -3.44 -31.35
C THR A 221 3.29 -2.18 -31.50
N PHE A 222 2.48 -1.81 -30.49
CA PHE A 222 1.59 -0.63 -30.52
C PHE A 222 1.97 0.42 -29.47
N THR A 223 1.92 1.68 -29.90
CA THR A 223 2.06 2.89 -29.07
C THR A 223 0.87 3.07 -28.11
N SER A 224 0.97 4.02 -27.18
CA SER A 224 -0.12 4.30 -26.24
C SER A 224 -1.32 4.94 -26.92
N GLU A 225 -1.09 5.76 -27.95
CA GLU A 225 -2.11 6.40 -28.77
C GLU A 225 -2.88 5.37 -29.60
N GLU A 226 -2.16 4.45 -30.26
CA GLU A 226 -2.78 3.34 -31.01
C GLU A 226 -3.58 2.41 -30.08
N LYS A 227 -3.14 2.23 -28.83
CA LYS A 227 -3.87 1.46 -27.81
C LYS A 227 -5.15 2.13 -27.31
N ALA A 228 -5.27 3.45 -27.47
CA ALA A 228 -6.50 4.17 -27.15
C ALA A 228 -7.59 3.91 -28.20
N ASP A 229 -7.20 3.75 -29.48
CA ASP A 229 -8.07 3.39 -30.59
C ASP A 229 -7.71 2.02 -31.20
N MET A 230 -8.00 0.96 -30.44
CA MET A 230 -7.77 -0.40 -30.92
C MET A 230 -8.69 -0.79 -32.11
N ILE A 231 -9.78 -0.07 -32.39
CA ILE A 231 -10.62 -0.35 -33.56
C ILE A 231 -9.86 -0.01 -34.84
N GLU A 232 -9.19 1.14 -34.86
CA GLU A 232 -8.33 1.53 -35.99
C GLU A 232 -7.22 0.50 -36.20
N SER A 233 -6.52 0.12 -35.12
CA SER A 233 -5.46 -0.90 -35.16
C SER A 233 -5.97 -2.24 -35.68
N TYR A 234 -7.16 -2.67 -35.24
CA TYR A 234 -7.80 -3.90 -35.67
C TYR A 234 -8.15 -3.89 -37.17
N THR A 235 -8.66 -2.78 -37.68
CA THR A 235 -9.18 -2.68 -39.06
C THR A 235 -8.06 -2.44 -40.06
N ASN A 236 -7.14 -1.53 -39.74
CA ASN A 236 -6.15 -1.00 -40.68
C ASN A 236 -4.76 -1.64 -40.55
N SER A 237 -4.47 -2.29 -39.41
CA SER A 237 -3.15 -2.91 -39.15
C SER A 237 -3.22 -4.41 -38.79
N PRO A 238 -3.92 -5.26 -39.56
CA PRO A 238 -4.16 -6.66 -39.19
C PRO A 238 -2.88 -7.48 -38.96
N LYS A 239 -1.83 -7.24 -39.76
CA LYS A 239 -0.53 -7.94 -39.65
C LYS A 239 0.22 -7.63 -38.34
N ARG A 240 -0.06 -6.48 -37.71
CA ARG A 240 0.48 -6.10 -36.39
C ARG A 240 -0.47 -6.53 -35.28
N PHE A 241 -1.78 -6.38 -35.51
CA PHE A 241 -2.83 -6.67 -34.53
C PHE A 241 -2.87 -8.15 -34.14
N ASP A 242 -2.96 -9.06 -35.11
CA ASP A 242 -3.21 -10.48 -34.80
C ASP A 242 -2.05 -11.11 -33.97
N PRO A 243 -0.76 -10.87 -34.30
CA PRO A 243 0.36 -11.33 -33.46
C PRO A 243 0.44 -10.64 -32.09
N TYR A 244 0.06 -9.36 -32.01
CA TYR A 244 -0.01 -8.63 -30.74
C TYR A 244 -1.05 -9.25 -29.81
N ALA A 245 -2.28 -9.41 -30.30
CA ALA A 245 -3.40 -9.93 -29.53
C ALA A 245 -3.20 -11.38 -29.08
N LEU A 246 -2.64 -12.25 -29.94
CA LEU A 246 -2.27 -13.62 -29.55
C LEU A 246 -1.03 -13.65 -28.61
N GLY A 247 -0.23 -12.59 -28.64
CA GLY A 247 1.01 -12.45 -27.88
C GLY A 247 0.83 -12.32 -26.37
N ASP A 248 -0.41 -12.25 -25.87
CA ASP A 248 -0.76 -12.15 -24.45
C ASP A 248 -1.28 -13.46 -23.82
N LEU A 249 -1.35 -14.54 -24.61
CA LEU A 249 -1.80 -15.87 -24.16
C LEU A 249 -0.69 -16.72 -23.50
N TYR A 250 0.21 -16.10 -22.72
CA TYR A 250 1.35 -16.79 -22.08
C TYR A 250 1.24 -16.90 -20.55
N ASN A 251 0.07 -16.60 -19.95
CA ASN A 251 -0.09 -16.51 -18.50
C ASN A 251 0.24 -17.83 -17.79
N ARG A 252 -0.28 -18.96 -18.27
CA ARG A 252 0.10 -20.26 -17.67
C ARG A 252 1.57 -20.59 -17.87
N MET A 253 2.12 -20.36 -19.06
CA MET A 253 3.55 -20.63 -19.32
C MET A 253 4.44 -19.83 -18.37
N ALA A 254 4.11 -18.56 -18.13
CA ALA A 254 4.78 -17.72 -17.15
C ALA A 254 4.66 -18.28 -15.72
N LEU A 255 3.49 -18.78 -15.30
CA LEU A 255 3.34 -19.43 -13.98
C LEU A 255 4.21 -20.68 -13.81
N ILE A 256 4.32 -21.53 -14.84
CA ILE A 256 5.16 -22.73 -14.82
C ILE A 256 6.64 -22.33 -14.77
N LYS A 257 7.07 -21.37 -15.59
CA LYS A 257 8.45 -20.87 -15.59
C LYS A 257 8.82 -20.18 -14.27
N ASN A 258 7.89 -19.41 -13.70
CA ASN A 258 8.04 -18.82 -12.37
C ASN A 258 8.23 -19.90 -11.29
N MET A 259 7.48 -21.00 -11.35
CA MET A 259 7.67 -22.14 -10.45
C MET A 259 9.08 -22.73 -10.52
N GLU A 260 9.63 -22.88 -11.73
CA GLU A 260 11.01 -23.34 -11.93
C GLU A 260 12.01 -22.37 -11.28
N LYS A 261 11.84 -21.06 -11.45
CA LYS A 261 12.69 -20.03 -10.80
C LYS A 261 12.61 -20.11 -9.28
N PHE A 262 11.41 -20.27 -8.70
CA PHE A 262 11.27 -20.43 -7.26
C PHE A 262 11.90 -21.73 -6.75
N ARG A 263 11.90 -22.81 -7.53
CA ARG A 263 12.63 -24.03 -7.18
C ARG A 263 14.13 -23.77 -7.08
N THR A 264 14.70 -22.96 -7.98
CA THR A 264 16.10 -22.51 -7.88
C THR A 264 16.35 -21.73 -6.59
N ILE A 265 15.44 -20.83 -6.20
CA ILE A 265 15.56 -20.07 -4.94
C ILE A 265 15.50 -21.00 -3.72
N TYR A 266 14.58 -21.98 -3.72
CA TYR A 266 14.51 -22.98 -2.65
C TYR A 266 15.79 -23.81 -2.55
N ARG A 267 16.39 -24.16 -3.69
CA ARG A 267 17.68 -24.85 -3.73
C ARG A 267 18.81 -24.00 -3.15
N SER A 268 18.88 -22.71 -3.50
CA SER A 268 19.91 -21.80 -2.93
C SER A 268 19.74 -21.61 -1.42
N LEU A 269 18.53 -21.78 -0.90
CA LEU A 269 18.23 -21.73 0.54
C LEU A 269 18.40 -23.08 1.26
N ASN A 270 18.77 -24.13 0.52
CA ASN A 270 18.89 -25.52 0.96
C ASN A 270 17.59 -26.04 1.63
N ILE A 271 16.45 -25.82 0.96
CA ILE A 271 15.11 -26.24 1.39
C ILE A 271 14.28 -26.86 0.24
N GLU A 272 14.91 -27.35 -0.81
CA GLU A 272 14.21 -27.95 -1.97
C GLU A 272 13.27 -29.10 -1.56
N ASN A 273 13.63 -29.88 -0.53
CA ASN A 273 12.78 -30.94 0.04
C ASN A 273 11.46 -30.44 0.67
N TYR A 274 11.33 -29.12 0.87
CA TYR A 274 10.12 -28.47 1.39
C TYR A 274 9.39 -27.65 0.31
N PHE A 275 9.73 -27.85 -0.97
CA PHE A 275 9.19 -27.06 -2.07
C PHE A 275 7.69 -27.26 -2.23
N GLU A 276 6.96 -26.15 -2.25
CA GLU A 276 5.55 -26.08 -2.64
C GLU A 276 5.44 -25.16 -3.86
N PRO A 277 4.59 -25.47 -4.86
CA PRO A 277 4.37 -24.57 -5.98
C PRO A 277 3.99 -23.16 -5.51
N PRO A 278 4.51 -22.10 -6.15
CA PRO A 278 4.13 -20.72 -5.86
C PRO A 278 2.61 -20.50 -5.84
N ARG A 279 2.17 -19.61 -4.98
CA ARG A 279 0.79 -19.12 -4.95
C ARG A 279 0.62 -17.99 -5.96
N LEU A 280 -0.63 -17.67 -6.29
CA LEU A 280 -0.99 -16.55 -7.18
C LEU A 280 -0.81 -15.15 -6.55
N THR A 281 -0.02 -15.06 -5.47
CA THR A 281 0.38 -13.81 -4.83
C THR A 281 1.79 -13.98 -4.29
N ILE A 282 2.65 -12.96 -4.45
CA ILE A 282 4.04 -13.02 -3.98
C ILE A 282 4.15 -13.28 -2.47
N GLY A 283 3.32 -12.62 -1.65
CA GLY A 283 3.33 -12.79 -0.18
C GLY A 283 3.06 -14.22 0.26
N ALA A 284 2.00 -14.85 -0.26
CA ALA A 284 1.73 -16.25 0.10
C ALA A 284 2.83 -17.23 -0.38
N THR A 285 3.56 -16.90 -1.45
CA THR A 285 4.71 -17.69 -1.91
C THR A 285 5.91 -17.52 -0.96
N VAL A 286 6.23 -16.29 -0.58
CA VAL A 286 7.36 -15.97 0.31
C VAL A 286 7.10 -16.43 1.74
N ALA A 287 5.89 -16.29 2.26
CA ALA A 287 5.51 -16.80 3.58
C ALA A 287 5.73 -18.33 3.70
N ARG A 288 5.44 -19.09 2.64
CA ARG A 288 5.73 -20.53 2.58
C ARG A 288 7.23 -20.81 2.62
N MET A 289 8.03 -20.03 1.89
CA MET A 289 9.48 -20.15 1.87
C MET A 289 10.08 -19.88 3.27
N VAL A 290 9.60 -18.86 3.98
CA VAL A 290 10.01 -18.58 5.37
C VAL A 290 9.62 -19.74 6.30
N ARG A 291 8.38 -20.24 6.19
CA ARG A 291 7.93 -21.41 6.96
C ARG A 291 8.80 -22.64 6.73
N SER A 292 9.19 -22.91 5.48
CA SER A 292 10.10 -24.02 5.15
C SER A 292 11.47 -23.86 5.82
N LYS A 293 11.97 -22.63 5.99
CA LYS A 293 13.21 -22.38 6.74
C LYS A 293 13.04 -22.57 8.24
N LEU A 294 11.90 -22.17 8.80
CA LEU A 294 11.58 -22.42 10.22
C LEU A 294 11.45 -23.91 10.51
N LEU A 295 10.81 -24.68 9.61
CA LEU A 295 10.76 -26.15 9.69
C LEU A 295 12.16 -26.76 9.77
N LYS A 296 13.04 -26.35 8.84
CA LYS A 296 14.43 -26.82 8.83
C LYS A 296 15.18 -26.43 10.10
N PHE A 297 15.01 -25.20 10.59
CA PHE A 297 15.63 -24.73 11.84
C PHE A 297 15.21 -25.57 13.04
N LEU A 298 13.94 -25.97 13.11
CA LEU A 298 13.39 -26.80 14.19
C LEU A 298 13.69 -28.31 14.02
N GLY A 299 14.34 -28.73 12.92
CA GLY A 299 14.56 -30.15 12.63
C GLY A 299 13.29 -30.92 12.26
N LEU A 300 12.26 -30.22 11.76
CA LEU A 300 10.95 -30.79 11.45
C LEU A 300 10.79 -31.11 9.95
N TYR A 301 9.90 -32.06 9.64
CA TYR A 301 9.57 -32.44 8.26
C TYR A 301 8.45 -31.57 7.69
N ALA A 302 8.28 -31.55 6.36
CA ALA A 302 7.26 -30.74 5.69
C ALA A 302 5.82 -31.01 6.19
N LYS A 303 5.53 -32.26 6.61
CA LYS A 303 4.23 -32.65 7.18
C LYS A 303 3.92 -31.98 8.53
N ASP A 304 4.94 -31.56 9.27
CA ASP A 304 4.82 -31.01 10.63
C ASP A 304 4.59 -29.49 10.63
N LYS A 305 4.22 -28.90 9.49
CA LYS A 305 3.96 -27.45 9.32
C LYS A 305 3.02 -26.84 10.37
N ASN A 306 2.08 -27.62 10.89
CA ASN A 306 1.13 -27.16 11.90
C ASN A 306 1.80 -26.86 13.25
N GLN A 307 2.89 -27.55 13.59
CA GLN A 307 3.65 -27.25 14.82
C GLN A 307 4.31 -25.86 14.71
N VAL A 308 4.92 -25.55 13.56
CA VAL A 308 5.51 -24.22 13.31
C VAL A 308 4.45 -23.11 13.35
N ILE A 309 3.28 -23.36 12.75
CA ILE A 309 2.15 -22.43 12.81
C ILE A 309 1.76 -22.15 14.27
N GLU A 310 1.67 -23.18 15.10
CA GLU A 310 1.33 -23.02 16.53
C GLU A 310 2.41 -22.22 17.29
N PHE A 311 3.69 -22.45 17.00
CA PHE A 311 4.78 -21.68 17.62
C PHE A 311 4.80 -20.20 17.21
N CYS A 312 4.37 -19.87 15.99
CA CYS A 312 4.30 -18.48 15.50
C CYS A 312 3.02 -17.77 15.95
N ARG A 313 1.93 -18.52 16.16
CA ARG A 313 0.56 -18.04 16.35
C ARG A 313 0.44 -16.87 17.32
N TYR A 314 1.10 -16.94 18.46
CA TYR A 314 0.94 -15.98 19.56
C TYR A 314 1.54 -14.59 19.28
N GLY A 315 2.39 -14.46 18.26
CA GLY A 315 2.88 -13.16 17.78
C GLY A 315 2.02 -12.53 16.68
N THR A 316 1.06 -13.26 16.11
CA THR A 316 0.34 -12.83 14.90
C THR A 316 -0.70 -11.75 15.19
N SER A 317 -0.98 -10.88 14.21
CA SER A 317 -2.09 -9.92 14.29
C SER A 317 -3.43 -10.61 14.52
N LYS A 318 -3.64 -11.77 13.88
CA LYS A 318 -4.86 -12.60 14.05
C LYS A 318 -5.07 -13.02 15.51
N HIS A 319 -4.01 -13.38 16.22
CA HIS A 319 -4.09 -13.71 17.64
C HIS A 319 -4.55 -12.49 18.47
N PHE A 320 -3.93 -11.34 18.28
CA PHE A 320 -4.29 -10.12 19.01
C PHE A 320 -5.71 -9.61 18.68
N LYS A 321 -6.17 -9.75 17.44
CA LYS A 321 -7.57 -9.45 17.07
C LYS A 321 -8.59 -10.29 17.83
N GLY A 322 -8.20 -11.49 18.31
CA GLY A 322 -9.04 -12.33 19.16
C GLY A 322 -9.36 -11.73 20.53
N PHE A 323 -8.59 -10.76 21.01
CA PHE A 323 -8.77 -10.11 22.31
C PHE A 323 -9.73 -8.92 22.28
N GLY A 324 -10.85 -9.03 21.56
CA GLY A 324 -11.82 -7.92 21.39
C GLY A 324 -12.44 -7.35 22.67
N LYS A 325 -12.14 -7.92 23.85
CA LYS A 325 -12.61 -7.48 25.17
C LYS A 325 -11.52 -6.87 26.05
N THR A 326 -10.26 -6.87 25.62
CA THR A 326 -9.14 -6.31 26.40
C THR A 326 -8.29 -5.37 25.54
N THR A 327 -7.43 -4.58 26.16
CA THR A 327 -6.53 -3.65 25.47
C THR A 327 -5.46 -4.38 24.64
N ALA A 328 -5.26 -5.69 24.82
CA ALA A 328 -4.36 -6.51 24.00
C ALA A 328 -4.69 -6.44 22.50
N VAL A 329 -5.95 -6.17 22.14
CA VAL A 329 -6.37 -5.98 20.74
C VAL A 329 -5.58 -4.88 20.03
N TYR A 330 -5.11 -3.86 20.74
CA TYR A 330 -4.32 -2.77 20.16
C TYR A 330 -2.93 -3.20 19.70
N ASN A 331 -2.42 -4.35 20.16
CA ASN A 331 -1.18 -4.94 19.66
C ASN A 331 -1.33 -5.54 18.26
N ALA A 332 -2.56 -5.72 17.75
CA ALA A 332 -2.79 -6.26 16.41
C ALA A 332 -2.30 -5.33 15.28
N LYS A 333 -2.12 -4.03 15.56
CA LYS A 333 -1.67 -3.03 14.59
C LYS A 333 -0.14 -2.98 14.54
N VAL A 334 0.39 -3.08 13.31
CA VAL A 334 1.78 -2.71 13.00
C VAL A 334 1.80 -1.28 12.45
N ASP A 335 2.59 -0.41 13.05
CA ASP A 335 2.70 1.00 12.63
C ASP A 335 3.65 1.15 11.44
N GLY A 336 3.26 1.95 10.45
CA GLY A 336 4.06 2.22 9.26
C GLY A 336 5.27 3.12 9.54
N GLY A 337 6.02 3.48 8.49
CA GLY A 337 7.13 4.43 8.61
C GLY A 337 6.69 5.84 9.02
N ARG A 338 7.67 6.74 9.21
CA ARG A 338 7.40 8.13 9.61
C ARG A 338 6.94 8.93 8.39
N CYS A 339 5.86 9.71 8.52
CA CYS A 339 5.40 10.62 7.46
C CYS A 339 5.09 11.98 8.08
N ARG A 340 5.89 13.01 7.78
CA ARG A 340 5.73 14.34 8.37
C ARG A 340 6.32 15.45 7.49
N ASN A 341 5.65 16.60 7.41
CA ASN A 341 6.26 17.84 6.96
C ASN A 341 6.89 18.57 8.16
N ASN A 342 8.21 18.76 8.09
CA ASN A 342 9.00 19.36 9.17
C ASN A 342 9.15 20.88 9.02
N ARG A 343 8.88 21.42 7.83
CA ARG A 343 8.96 22.84 7.48
C ARG A 343 7.64 23.27 6.82
N PRO A 344 6.52 23.27 7.58
CA PRO A 344 5.18 23.47 7.03
C PRO A 344 4.93 24.86 6.44
N ILE A 345 5.81 25.83 6.69
CA ILE A 345 5.74 27.18 6.11
C ILE A 345 6.59 27.34 4.85
N LEU A 346 7.26 26.29 4.37
CA LEU A 346 8.11 26.38 3.18
C LEU A 346 7.43 25.74 1.98
N SER A 347 6.96 26.56 1.04
CA SER A 347 6.38 26.12 -0.23
C SER A 347 7.42 25.84 -1.33
N ARG A 348 8.58 26.51 -1.29
CA ARG A 348 9.67 26.37 -2.28
C ARG A 348 11.06 26.64 -1.71
N THR A 349 12.09 26.22 -2.43
CA THR A 349 13.49 26.55 -2.17
C THR A 349 14.29 26.54 -3.48
N ASN A 350 15.25 27.46 -3.62
CA ASN A 350 16.16 27.57 -4.79
C ASN A 350 17.60 27.28 -4.37
N ARG A 351 17.79 26.33 -3.46
CA ARG A 351 19.07 25.97 -2.86
C ARG A 351 19.48 24.56 -3.27
N LEU A 352 20.74 24.23 -3.01
CA LEU A 352 21.28 22.89 -3.25
C LEU A 352 20.65 21.86 -2.30
N ILE A 353 19.98 20.87 -2.86
CA ILE A 353 19.17 19.88 -2.14
C ILE A 353 19.68 18.48 -2.44
N ALA A 354 19.73 17.63 -1.41
CA ALA A 354 19.99 16.21 -1.56
C ALA A 354 18.79 15.40 -1.05
N ASP A 355 18.36 14.39 -1.81
CA ASP A 355 17.31 13.44 -1.41
C ASP A 355 17.94 12.19 -0.81
N ALA A 356 18.01 12.13 0.52
CA ALA A 356 18.65 11.06 1.26
C ALA A 356 17.65 9.96 1.63
N ASP A 357 18.05 8.70 1.46
CA ASP A 357 17.33 7.52 1.91
C ASP A 357 18.19 6.67 2.84
N ILE A 358 17.55 5.95 3.75
CA ILE A 358 18.18 4.89 4.53
C ILE A 358 18.41 3.67 3.62
N ALA A 359 19.67 3.39 3.30
CA ALA A 359 20.07 2.32 2.40
C ALA A 359 19.58 0.96 2.92
N GLY A 360 18.77 0.28 2.10
CA GLY A 360 18.25 -1.06 2.40
C GLY A 360 17.43 -1.13 3.69
N CYS A 361 16.73 -0.05 4.09
CA CYS A 361 16.07 0.13 5.38
C CYS A 361 15.44 -1.16 5.95
N TYR A 362 14.46 -1.74 5.28
CA TYR A 362 13.78 -2.95 5.76
C TYR A 362 14.62 -4.22 5.66
N GLY A 363 15.47 -4.36 4.64
CA GLY A 363 16.36 -5.52 4.49
C GLY A 363 17.43 -5.58 5.60
N ASN A 364 18.02 -4.43 5.93
CA ASN A 364 18.94 -4.28 7.05
C ASN A 364 18.21 -4.40 8.40
N GLY A 365 16.99 -3.86 8.49
CA GLY A 365 16.10 -4.06 9.63
C GLY A 365 15.86 -5.55 9.92
N LEU A 366 15.49 -6.32 8.90
CA LEU A 366 15.31 -7.77 8.97
C LEU A 366 16.62 -8.50 9.31
N LYS A 367 17.73 -8.18 8.65
CA LYS A 367 19.03 -8.82 8.90
C LYS A 367 19.43 -8.76 10.37
N ASN A 368 19.12 -7.66 11.05
CA ASN A 368 19.48 -7.42 12.45
C ASN A 368 18.32 -7.70 13.43
N GLN A 369 17.33 -8.49 13.03
CA GLN A 369 16.14 -8.75 13.83
C GLN A 369 16.01 -10.24 14.16
N ASP A 370 15.90 -10.53 15.46
CA ASP A 370 15.56 -11.86 15.93
C ASP A 370 14.07 -12.12 15.75
N TYR A 371 13.75 -13.34 15.33
CA TYR A 371 12.41 -13.84 15.17
C TYR A 371 12.11 -14.88 16.26
N PRO A 372 11.16 -14.60 17.17
CA PRO A 372 10.83 -15.49 18.27
C PRO A 372 9.78 -16.53 17.87
N LEU A 373 9.95 -17.75 18.37
CA LEU A 373 9.02 -18.87 18.31
C LEU A 373 8.59 -19.22 19.74
N GLY A 374 7.30 -19.19 20.03
CA GLY A 374 6.76 -19.39 21.37
C GLY A 374 5.76 -18.32 21.79
N ARG A 375 5.38 -18.32 23.06
CA ARG A 375 4.31 -17.46 23.59
C ARG A 375 4.85 -16.24 24.34
N PRO A 376 4.64 -15.01 23.87
CA PRO A 376 5.02 -13.81 24.63
C PRO A 376 4.11 -13.61 25.85
N ILE A 377 4.55 -12.77 26.77
CA ILE A 377 3.72 -12.24 27.86
C ILE A 377 3.01 -10.99 27.38
N THR A 378 1.71 -10.87 27.66
CA THR A 378 0.92 -9.67 27.37
C THR A 378 0.45 -9.03 28.67
N VAL A 379 0.64 -7.72 28.80
CA VAL A 379 0.04 -6.88 29.84
C VAL A 379 -1.14 -6.16 29.21
N ASP A 380 -2.34 -6.43 29.71
CA ASP A 380 -3.58 -5.85 29.21
C ASP A 380 -4.59 -5.54 30.32
N TYR A 381 -5.65 -4.86 29.92
CA TYR A 381 -6.72 -4.38 30.80
C TYR A 381 -8.07 -4.61 30.13
N PRO A 382 -9.18 -4.72 30.87
CA PRO A 382 -10.51 -4.71 30.28
C PRO A 382 -10.72 -3.50 29.38
N LEU A 383 -11.25 -3.72 28.18
CA LEU A 383 -11.53 -2.64 27.23
C LEU A 383 -12.71 -1.79 27.75
N ARG A 384 -12.64 -0.46 27.59
CA ARG A 384 -13.72 0.49 27.98
C ARG A 384 -14.10 0.46 29.47
N SER A 385 -13.11 0.21 30.33
CA SER A 385 -13.28 0.28 31.79
C SER A 385 -12.66 1.57 32.31
N ASP A 386 -13.50 2.44 32.89
CA ASP A 386 -13.08 3.74 33.44
C ASP A 386 -12.28 3.61 34.75
N ILE A 387 -12.27 2.41 35.34
CA ILE A 387 -11.53 2.09 36.56
C ILE A 387 -10.19 1.41 36.29
N ASN A 388 -9.73 1.38 35.04
CA ASN A 388 -8.42 0.83 34.69
C ASN A 388 -7.30 1.68 35.30
N GLU A 389 -6.50 1.07 36.17
CA GLU A 389 -5.27 1.69 36.68
C GLU A 389 -4.07 1.28 35.83
N TYR A 390 -3.78 2.07 34.81
CA TYR A 390 -2.63 1.85 33.94
C TYR A 390 -1.30 2.08 34.68
N LEU A 391 -0.29 1.26 34.40
CA LEU A 391 1.07 1.54 34.85
C LEU A 391 1.61 2.76 34.12
N THR A 392 2.23 3.69 34.83
CA THR A 392 3.07 4.70 34.18
C THR A 392 4.31 4.05 33.58
N LEU A 393 4.92 4.66 32.57
CA LEU A 393 6.14 4.18 31.95
C LEU A 393 7.24 3.96 33.01
N ARG A 394 7.39 4.86 33.98
CA ARG A 394 8.31 4.68 35.11
C ARG A 394 8.04 3.39 35.89
N LYS A 395 6.78 3.15 36.28
CA LYS A 395 6.37 1.96 37.05
C LYS A 395 6.61 0.69 36.22
N PHE A 396 6.29 0.72 34.93
CA PHE A 396 6.51 -0.40 34.02
C PHE A 396 7.99 -0.74 33.88
N LEU A 397 8.85 0.24 33.59
CA LEU A 397 10.30 0.02 33.47
C LEU A 397 10.90 -0.45 34.79
N LYS A 398 10.49 0.11 35.94
CA LYS A 398 10.94 -0.37 37.26
C LYS A 398 10.64 -1.86 37.47
N ARG A 399 9.50 -2.34 36.95
CA ARG A 399 9.04 -3.72 37.13
C ARG A 399 9.62 -4.69 36.11
N TYR A 400 9.68 -4.30 34.83
CA TYR A 400 9.92 -5.24 33.73
C TYR A 400 11.21 -5.01 32.97
N ARG A 401 11.94 -3.90 33.14
CA ARG A 401 13.11 -3.55 32.29
C ARG A 401 14.17 -4.66 32.18
N LYS A 402 14.35 -5.48 33.23
CA LYS A 402 15.30 -6.62 33.21
C LYS A 402 14.85 -7.79 32.32
N GLU A 403 13.57 -7.90 32.04
CA GLU A 403 12.96 -8.94 31.19
C GLU A 403 12.81 -8.51 29.73
N LEU A 404 12.92 -7.21 29.43
CA LEU A 404 12.74 -6.68 28.08
C LEU A 404 14.02 -6.90 27.26
N ILE A 405 13.89 -7.61 26.14
CA ILE A 405 14.99 -7.80 25.17
C ILE A 405 14.79 -6.86 23.98
N PRO A 406 15.78 -6.01 23.63
CA PRO A 406 15.71 -5.14 22.45
C PRO A 406 15.24 -5.88 21.19
N GLY A 407 14.26 -5.34 20.47
CA GLY A 407 13.71 -5.97 19.27
C GLY A 407 12.59 -7.00 19.53
N LEU A 408 12.37 -7.42 20.78
CA LEU A 408 11.42 -8.47 21.15
C LEU A 408 10.37 -8.01 22.18
N TRP A 409 10.16 -6.70 22.28
CA TRP A 409 9.09 -6.11 23.07
C TRP A 409 8.50 -4.87 22.39
N GLN A 410 7.25 -4.55 22.75
CA GLN A 410 6.60 -3.30 22.39
C GLN A 410 5.56 -2.93 23.46
N ALA A 411 5.21 -1.64 23.52
CA ALA A 411 4.05 -1.19 24.29
C ALA A 411 3.28 -0.09 23.54
N ARG A 412 1.97 -0.07 23.76
CA ARG A 412 1.08 1.01 23.35
C ARG A 412 0.86 1.96 24.52
N VAL A 413 1.14 3.24 24.31
CA VAL A 413 1.07 4.26 25.36
C VAL A 413 0.16 5.42 24.99
N SER A 414 -0.48 5.97 26.01
CA SER A 414 -1.26 7.21 25.92
C SER A 414 -0.93 8.13 27.11
N VAL A 415 -1.15 9.43 26.94
CA VAL A 415 -1.33 10.32 28.10
C VAL A 415 -2.77 10.22 28.62
N PRO A 416 -3.07 10.65 29.86
CA PRO A 416 -4.44 10.80 30.33
C PRO A 416 -5.27 11.70 29.39
N GLU A 417 -6.56 11.41 29.25
CA GLU A 417 -7.44 12.10 28.29
C GLU A 417 -7.57 13.61 28.58
N ASP A 418 -7.50 13.99 29.84
CA ASP A 418 -7.56 15.36 30.35
C ASP A 418 -6.18 16.05 30.42
N TYR A 419 -5.11 15.39 29.97
CA TYR A 419 -3.75 15.89 30.08
C TYR A 419 -3.13 16.20 28.72
N LEU A 420 -2.68 17.44 28.55
CA LEU A 420 -1.80 17.85 27.47
C LEU A 420 -0.37 17.99 27.98
N LEU A 421 0.59 17.49 27.22
CA LEU A 421 2.01 17.64 27.54
C LEU A 421 2.38 19.11 27.62
N LYS A 422 3.17 19.43 28.65
CA LYS A 422 3.75 20.75 28.84
C LYS A 422 4.87 20.97 27.84
N TYR A 423 5.71 19.96 27.64
CA TYR A 423 6.83 20.00 26.70
C TYR A 423 6.43 19.34 25.37
N PRO A 424 6.60 20.04 24.24
CA PRO A 424 6.16 19.53 22.94
C PRO A 424 7.03 18.35 22.48
N GLN A 425 6.47 17.52 21.62
CA GLN A 425 7.16 16.38 21.04
C GLN A 425 6.73 16.17 19.59
N ASP A 426 7.58 15.52 18.79
CA ASP A 426 7.22 15.08 17.44
C ASP A 426 7.79 13.71 17.08
N PHE A 427 8.19 12.94 18.09
CA PHE A 427 8.75 11.59 17.92
C PHE A 427 7.65 10.53 17.86
N LEU A 428 6.76 10.55 18.85
CA LEU A 428 5.66 9.61 19.00
C LEU A 428 4.51 9.96 18.05
N VAL A 429 4.10 8.94 17.30
CA VAL A 429 2.98 8.99 16.38
C VAL A 429 1.76 8.42 17.08
N SER A 430 0.71 9.22 17.24
CA SER A 430 -0.54 8.77 17.83
C SER A 430 -1.35 7.95 16.84
N TRP A 431 -2.05 6.94 17.32
CA TRP A 431 -3.04 6.18 16.59
C TRP A 431 -4.39 6.26 17.30
N HIS A 432 -5.42 6.70 16.58
CA HIS A 432 -6.80 6.69 17.05
C HIS A 432 -7.53 5.53 16.37
N PRO A 433 -7.79 4.44 17.08
CA PRO A 433 -8.27 3.19 16.48
C PRO A 433 -9.72 3.34 15.98
N PRO A 434 -10.17 2.48 15.05
CA PRO A 434 -11.57 2.42 14.67
C PRO A 434 -12.44 1.98 15.86
N LYS A 435 -13.77 2.19 15.77
CA LYS A 435 -14.74 1.84 16.82
C LYS A 435 -14.63 0.39 17.30
N ASN A 436 -14.30 -0.51 16.38
CA ASN A 436 -13.98 -1.90 16.68
C ASN A 436 -12.57 -2.27 16.19
N PRO A 437 -11.56 -2.22 17.08
CA PRO A 437 -10.17 -2.57 16.74
C PRO A 437 -9.99 -4.02 16.27
N ALA A 438 -10.91 -4.94 16.61
CA ALA A 438 -10.85 -6.32 16.12
C ALA A 438 -11.12 -6.40 14.60
N ASN A 439 -11.82 -5.40 14.05
CA ASN A 439 -12.18 -5.31 12.64
C ASN A 439 -11.21 -4.47 11.81
N ILE A 440 -10.03 -4.10 12.34
CA ILE A 440 -9.03 -3.36 11.57
C ILE A 440 -8.78 -4.14 10.27
N PRO A 441 -9.12 -3.56 9.11
CA PRO A 441 -8.96 -4.24 7.86
C PRO A 441 -7.49 -4.34 7.53
N THR A 442 -7.22 -5.29 6.69
CA THR A 442 -5.88 -5.65 6.26
C THR A 442 -5.45 -4.78 5.07
N ASP A 443 -4.14 -4.67 4.80
CA ASP A 443 -3.65 -3.93 3.62
C ASP A 443 -4.28 -4.43 2.30
N THR A 444 -4.57 -5.73 2.20
CA THR A 444 -5.26 -6.36 1.06
C THR A 444 -6.71 -5.92 0.91
N GLU A 445 -7.41 -5.61 2.01
CA GLU A 445 -8.78 -5.06 1.98
C GLU A 445 -8.79 -3.56 1.66
N LEU A 446 -7.66 -2.86 1.89
CA LEU A 446 -7.50 -1.42 1.71
C LEU A 446 -7.08 -1.01 0.29
N GLU A 447 -6.32 -1.84 -0.44
CA GLU A 447 -5.88 -1.57 -1.83
C GLU A 447 -7.06 -1.37 -2.83
N ASN A 448 -8.29 -1.74 -2.44
CA ASN A 448 -9.49 -1.65 -3.26
C ASN A 448 -10.50 -0.60 -2.80
N ILE A 449 -10.20 0.17 -1.76
CA ILE A 449 -11.04 1.28 -1.31
C ILE A 449 -10.35 2.55 -1.77
N ASP A 450 -11.02 3.35 -2.60
CA ASP A 450 -10.49 4.63 -3.09
C ASP A 450 -10.19 5.65 -1.97
N TRP A 451 -10.41 5.31 -0.69
CA TRP A 451 -10.07 6.13 0.46
C TRP A 451 -9.71 5.29 1.69
N PHE A 452 -8.62 5.65 2.37
CA PHE A 452 -8.46 5.38 3.80
C PHE A 452 -9.58 6.11 4.54
N THR A 453 -10.62 5.40 4.98
CA THR A 453 -11.58 6.01 5.91
C THR A 453 -11.08 5.80 7.33
N GLU A 454 -11.17 6.85 8.15
CA GLU A 454 -10.88 6.77 9.58
C GLU A 454 -11.66 5.61 10.24
N ASP A 455 -12.86 5.35 9.74
CA ASP A 455 -13.76 4.29 10.20
C ASP A 455 -13.17 2.88 10.09
N ASN A 456 -12.22 2.67 9.18
CA ASN A 456 -11.68 1.35 8.86
C ASN A 456 -10.38 1.08 9.63
N ILE A 457 -9.38 1.94 9.52
CA ILE A 457 -8.03 1.69 10.09
C ILE A 457 -7.68 2.60 11.27
N GLY A 458 -8.52 3.59 11.55
CA GLY A 458 -8.20 4.67 12.46
C GLY A 458 -7.30 5.75 11.84
N VAL A 459 -6.94 6.74 12.65
CA VAL A 459 -6.14 7.91 12.23
C VAL A 459 -4.77 7.83 12.86
N THR A 460 -3.72 7.94 12.04
CA THR A 460 -2.34 8.05 12.51
C THR A 460 -1.84 9.47 12.30
N LYS A 461 -1.44 10.15 13.38
CA LYS A 461 -0.99 11.55 13.32
C LYS A 461 -0.01 11.88 14.44
N ILE A 462 0.92 12.77 14.17
CA ILE A 462 1.83 13.33 15.19
C ILE A 462 1.16 14.58 15.76
N TYR A 463 1.03 14.61 17.09
CA TYR A 463 0.55 15.78 17.81
C TYR A 463 1.64 16.31 18.74
N SER A 464 1.72 17.63 18.88
CA SER A 464 2.77 18.25 19.69
C SER A 464 2.55 18.07 21.19
N ARG A 465 1.30 17.99 21.65
CA ARG A 465 0.96 17.93 23.08
C ARG A 465 0.09 16.75 23.51
N GLN A 466 -0.33 15.88 22.58
CA GLN A 466 -1.15 14.71 22.88
C GLN A 466 -0.48 13.43 22.36
N ILE A 467 -0.64 12.34 23.10
CA ILE A 467 -0.19 11.01 22.70
C ILE A 467 -1.33 10.02 22.95
N ASN A 468 -1.77 9.31 21.92
CA ASN A 468 -2.78 8.26 22.04
C ASN A 468 -2.34 6.97 21.33
N LEU A 469 -2.27 5.85 22.06
CA LEU A 469 -1.86 4.52 21.58
C LEU A 469 -0.60 4.54 20.70
N ALA A 470 0.34 5.44 21.00
CA ALA A 470 1.62 5.47 20.31
C ALA A 470 2.44 4.22 20.66
N LEU A 471 3.22 3.74 19.71
CA LEU A 471 4.10 2.60 19.93
C LEU A 471 5.43 3.05 20.56
N ILE A 472 5.86 2.34 21.60
CA ILE A 472 7.21 2.45 22.18
C ILE A 472 7.91 1.09 22.25
N GLN A 473 9.24 1.14 22.19
CA GLN A 473 10.18 0.03 22.14
C GLN A 473 11.58 0.54 22.52
N GLU A 474 12.62 -0.27 22.36
CA GLU A 474 13.99 0.10 22.73
C GLU A 474 14.46 1.41 22.09
N ASP A 475 14.24 1.61 20.78
CA ASP A 475 14.69 2.83 20.09
C ASP A 475 14.01 4.11 20.62
N PHE A 476 12.82 3.98 21.23
CA PHE A 476 12.19 5.10 21.95
C PHE A 476 12.86 5.36 23.29
N LEU A 477 13.29 4.31 24.01
CA LEU A 477 14.04 4.49 25.25
C LEU A 477 15.38 5.18 24.96
N ASP A 478 16.09 4.80 23.91
CA ASP A 478 17.32 5.50 23.50
C ASP A 478 17.07 7.00 23.26
N TRP A 479 15.99 7.36 22.58
CA TRP A 479 15.60 8.76 22.37
C TRP A 479 15.24 9.46 23.69
N LEU A 480 14.46 8.79 24.55
CA LEU A 480 14.04 9.31 25.85
C LEU A 480 15.22 9.56 26.78
N GLU A 481 16.25 8.71 26.74
CA GLU A 481 17.39 8.77 27.64
C GLU A 481 18.49 9.70 27.15
N ASN A 482 18.69 9.82 25.84
CA ASN A 482 19.80 10.56 25.24
C ASN A 482 19.43 11.91 24.61
N VAL A 483 18.15 12.16 24.31
CA VAL A 483 17.70 13.33 23.52
C VAL A 483 16.70 14.20 24.26
N CYS A 484 15.85 13.61 25.10
CA CYS A 484 14.91 14.39 25.91
C CYS A 484 15.64 15.17 27.01
N THR A 485 15.18 16.39 27.30
CA THR A 485 15.63 17.12 28.49
C THR A 485 15.19 16.39 29.77
N ALA A 486 15.82 16.69 30.90
CA ALA A 486 15.43 16.08 32.19
C ALA A 486 13.94 16.30 32.53
N ARG A 487 13.40 17.49 32.20
CA ARG A 487 12.00 17.86 32.47
C ARG A 487 11.03 17.14 31.53
N GLN A 488 11.34 17.05 30.25
CA GLN A 488 10.55 16.32 29.26
C GLN A 488 10.58 14.82 29.55
N ARG A 489 11.76 14.27 29.85
CA ARG A 489 11.93 12.87 30.25
C ARG A 489 11.11 12.54 31.49
N LYS A 490 11.15 13.40 32.51
CA LYS A 490 10.34 13.24 33.73
C LYS A 490 8.85 13.23 33.40
N GLU A 491 8.37 14.20 32.62
CA GLU A 491 6.96 14.25 32.19
C GLU A 491 6.54 12.97 31.47
N LEU A 492 7.30 12.52 30.47
CA LEU A 492 6.98 11.31 29.71
C LEU A 492 7.01 10.04 30.60
N LEU A 493 7.98 9.90 31.48
CA LEU A 493 8.05 8.76 32.42
C LEU A 493 6.86 8.70 33.38
N ASP A 494 6.35 9.86 33.79
CA ASP A 494 5.30 9.98 34.81
C ASP A 494 3.89 10.03 34.21
N LYS A 495 3.75 10.46 32.95
CA LYS A 495 2.46 10.70 32.29
C LYS A 495 2.13 9.72 31.17
N LEU A 496 3.10 9.02 30.59
CA LEU A 496 2.79 7.94 29.65
C LEU A 496 2.26 6.73 30.41
N HIS A 497 1.02 6.36 30.13
CA HIS A 497 0.36 5.17 30.63
C HIS A 497 0.55 4.01 29.65
N ILE A 498 0.98 2.86 30.15
CA ILE A 498 1.05 1.60 29.39
C ILE A 498 -0.36 1.05 29.24
N VAL A 499 -0.97 1.29 28.08
CA VAL A 499 -2.33 0.80 27.78
C VAL A 499 -2.31 -0.71 27.50
N THR A 500 -1.26 -1.18 26.83
CA THR A 500 -0.91 -2.60 26.74
C THR A 500 0.57 -2.75 26.41
N ALA A 501 1.18 -3.87 26.80
CA ALA A 501 2.53 -4.23 26.38
C ALA A 501 2.58 -5.71 26.02
N VAL A 502 3.48 -6.08 25.11
CA VAL A 502 3.78 -7.48 24.79
C VAL A 502 5.28 -7.63 24.66
N PHE A 503 5.82 -8.70 25.26
CA PHE A 503 7.25 -8.96 25.27
C PHE A 503 7.56 -10.44 25.41
N TYR A 504 8.68 -10.87 24.82
CA TYR A 504 9.27 -12.18 25.06
C TYR A 504 10.27 -12.05 26.23
N PRO A 505 9.97 -12.64 27.40
CA PRO A 505 10.75 -12.39 28.61
C PRO A 505 12.12 -13.07 28.54
N LYS A 506 13.16 -12.34 28.96
CA LYS A 506 14.54 -12.84 29.00
C LYS A 506 14.69 -14.12 29.82
N SER A 507 13.98 -14.22 30.94
CA SER A 507 14.02 -15.39 31.83
C SER A 507 13.45 -16.69 31.22
N GLU A 508 12.63 -16.60 30.17
CA GLU A 508 12.03 -17.77 29.50
C GLU A 508 12.70 -18.14 28.18
N GLN A 509 13.76 -17.42 27.79
CA GLN A 509 14.49 -17.70 26.55
C GLN A 509 15.22 -19.04 26.64
N CYS A 510 15.01 -19.91 25.66
CA CYS A 510 15.75 -21.15 25.47
C CYS A 510 16.93 -20.92 24.51
N THR A 511 18.05 -21.59 24.77
CA THR A 511 19.29 -21.45 23.99
C THR A 511 19.42 -22.50 22.88
N SER A 512 18.60 -23.56 22.89
CA SER A 512 18.62 -24.62 21.88
C SER A 512 17.21 -25.17 21.59
N VAL A 513 17.03 -25.73 20.40
CA VAL A 513 15.75 -26.36 19.99
C VAL A 513 15.35 -27.51 20.92
N PRO A 514 16.25 -28.46 21.30
CA PRO A 514 15.90 -29.52 22.25
C PRO A 514 15.40 -28.98 23.59
N GLN A 515 16.08 -27.97 24.16
CA GLN A 515 15.66 -27.34 25.41
C GLN A 515 14.28 -26.69 25.28
N PHE A 516 14.02 -26.02 24.15
CA PHE A 516 12.72 -25.42 23.88
C PHE A 516 11.59 -26.45 23.83
N LEU A 517 11.79 -27.55 23.10
CA LEU A 517 10.81 -28.63 23.01
C LEU A 517 10.59 -29.32 24.37
N GLU A 518 11.67 -29.57 25.12
CA GLU A 518 11.60 -30.15 26.46
C GLU A 518 10.82 -29.25 27.44
N ARG A 519 11.03 -27.93 27.41
CA ARG A 519 10.28 -26.99 28.25
C ARG A 519 8.79 -26.94 27.90
N LEU A 520 8.44 -27.06 26.62
CA LEU A 520 7.05 -27.16 26.20
C LEU A 520 6.39 -28.45 26.70
N GLU A 521 7.09 -29.58 26.59
CA GLU A 521 6.58 -30.90 26.98
C GLU A 521 6.49 -31.06 28.51
N SER A 522 7.47 -30.53 29.25
CA SER A 522 7.53 -30.65 30.71
C SER A 522 6.66 -29.66 31.47
N HIS A 523 6.06 -28.67 30.81
CA HIS A 523 5.22 -27.66 31.44
C HIS A 523 3.90 -28.25 31.96
N LYS A 524 3.65 -28.13 33.28
CA LYS A 524 2.46 -28.68 33.98
C LYS A 524 1.56 -27.62 34.61
N GLY A 525 1.63 -26.38 34.14
CA GLY A 525 0.85 -25.26 34.69
C GLY A 525 -0.67 -25.46 34.58
N LYS A 526 -1.43 -24.83 35.50
CA LYS A 526 -2.90 -24.88 35.50
C LYS A 526 -3.49 -23.48 35.54
N ASN A 527 -4.42 -23.22 34.62
CA ASN A 527 -5.20 -21.98 34.64
C ASN A 527 -6.36 -22.11 35.64
N THR A 528 -6.51 -21.14 36.54
CA THR A 528 -7.58 -21.13 37.55
C THR A 528 -8.29 -19.78 37.59
N THR A 529 -9.57 -19.78 37.95
CA THR A 529 -10.38 -18.57 38.14
C THR A 529 -11.14 -18.65 39.46
N LYS A 530 -11.05 -17.62 40.29
CA LYS A 530 -11.75 -17.52 41.58
C LYS A 530 -12.48 -16.19 41.71
N ALA A 531 -13.78 -16.24 41.99
CA ALA A 531 -14.55 -15.07 42.41
C ALA A 531 -14.44 -14.89 43.94
N LYS A 532 -14.17 -13.67 44.39
CA LYS A 532 -14.26 -13.26 45.81
C LYS A 532 -15.34 -12.18 45.91
N ILE A 533 -16.43 -12.50 46.61
CA ILE A 533 -17.58 -11.61 46.79
C ILE A 533 -17.61 -11.17 48.25
N LYS A 534 -17.59 -9.85 48.49
CA LYS A 534 -17.87 -9.20 49.77
C LYS A 534 -18.89 -8.10 49.51
N THR A 535 -19.76 -7.77 50.46
CA THR A 535 -20.78 -6.71 50.31
C THR A 535 -20.16 -5.43 49.73
N GLY A 536 -20.63 -4.99 48.56
CA GLY A 536 -20.13 -3.82 47.83
C GLY A 536 -18.79 -3.98 47.10
N LYS A 537 -18.11 -5.13 47.18
CA LYS A 537 -16.80 -5.39 46.54
C LYS A 537 -16.70 -6.84 46.02
N SER A 538 -16.89 -7.01 44.72
CA SER A 538 -16.66 -8.29 44.03
C SER A 538 -15.38 -8.23 43.19
N LYS A 539 -14.56 -9.27 43.22
CA LYS A 539 -13.38 -9.38 42.35
C LYS A 539 -13.21 -10.78 41.77
N ILE A 540 -12.76 -10.85 40.52
CA ILE A 540 -12.37 -12.09 39.84
C ILE A 540 -10.84 -12.13 39.79
N ILE A 541 -10.25 -13.21 40.30
CA ILE A 541 -8.82 -13.49 40.19
C ILE A 541 -8.65 -14.58 39.15
N LYS A 542 -7.97 -14.27 38.05
CA LYS A 542 -7.53 -15.24 37.05
C LYS A 542 -6.04 -15.47 37.24
N ILE A 543 -5.63 -16.73 37.31
CA ILE A 543 -4.23 -17.14 37.31
C ILE A 543 -4.05 -17.98 36.05
N GLU A 544 -3.24 -17.49 35.13
CA GLU A 544 -2.89 -18.18 33.89
C GLU A 544 -1.43 -18.63 34.03
N GLN A 545 -1.21 -19.95 33.95
CA GLN A 545 0.10 -20.59 34.08
C GLN A 545 0.42 -21.28 32.76
N GLU A 546 0.48 -20.52 31.70
CA GLU A 546 0.79 -21.00 30.35
C GLU A 546 2.31 -21.15 30.17
N CYS A 547 2.74 -21.96 29.20
CA CYS A 547 4.17 -22.07 28.90
C CYS A 547 4.61 -20.83 28.11
N HIS A 548 5.52 -20.05 28.69
CA HIS A 548 6.10 -18.85 28.07
C HIS A 548 7.52 -19.08 27.55
N ALA A 549 8.00 -20.32 27.56
CA ALA A 549 9.26 -20.68 26.93
C ALA A 549 9.24 -20.29 25.45
N TRP A 550 10.37 -19.78 24.96
CA TRP A 550 10.50 -19.35 23.58
C TRP A 550 11.95 -19.47 23.10
N ILE A 551 12.14 -19.58 21.79
CA ILE A 551 13.46 -19.60 21.15
C ILE A 551 13.51 -18.55 20.04
N SER A 552 14.67 -17.93 19.83
CA SER A 552 14.93 -17.00 18.73
C SER A 552 15.73 -17.64 17.61
N VAL A 553 15.47 -17.19 16.40
CA VAL A 553 16.40 -17.32 15.26
C VAL A 553 16.59 -15.95 14.60
N ASN A 554 17.83 -15.58 14.29
CA ASN A 554 18.09 -14.34 13.57
C ASN A 554 17.59 -14.44 12.12
N MET A 555 16.82 -13.45 11.64
CA MET A 555 16.26 -13.49 10.28
C MET A 555 17.32 -13.37 9.17
N GLY A 556 18.43 -12.67 9.46
CA GLY A 556 19.63 -12.62 8.63
C GLY A 556 20.19 -14.00 8.37
N ASP A 557 20.50 -14.73 9.44
CA ASP A 557 21.05 -16.09 9.40
C ASP A 557 20.04 -17.10 8.85
N LEU A 558 18.75 -16.91 9.15
CA LEU A 558 17.69 -17.78 8.67
C LEU A 558 17.66 -17.78 7.15
N LEU A 559 17.51 -16.63 6.49
CA LEU A 559 17.45 -16.59 5.02
C LEU A 559 17.90 -15.28 4.35
N VAL A 560 17.82 -14.14 5.03
CA VAL A 560 17.97 -12.83 4.36
C VAL A 560 19.39 -12.63 3.83
N THR A 561 20.41 -13.05 4.58
CA THR A 561 21.82 -12.94 4.15
C THR A 561 22.07 -13.79 2.89
N ILE A 562 21.54 -15.01 2.84
CA ILE A 562 21.68 -15.90 1.68
C ILE A 562 21.00 -15.29 0.45
N LEU A 563 19.77 -14.77 0.59
CA LEU A 563 19.06 -14.12 -0.51
C LEU A 563 19.80 -12.88 -1.03
N LEU A 564 20.42 -12.09 -0.15
CA LEU A 564 21.23 -10.93 -0.54
C LEU A 564 22.49 -11.36 -1.30
N GLN A 565 23.15 -12.43 -0.86
CA GLN A 565 24.32 -12.99 -1.54
C GLN A 565 23.95 -13.53 -2.93
N GLU A 566 22.85 -14.30 -3.05
CA GLU A 566 22.37 -14.79 -4.35
C GLU A 566 22.00 -13.64 -5.28
N ARG A 567 21.31 -12.61 -4.76
CA ARG A 567 20.98 -11.41 -5.54
C ARG A 567 22.22 -10.71 -6.11
N ALA A 568 23.31 -10.64 -5.33
CA ALA A 568 24.54 -9.97 -5.72
C ALA A 568 25.24 -10.63 -6.92
N LYS A 569 24.97 -11.91 -7.20
CA LYS A 569 25.49 -12.63 -8.38
C LYS A 569 24.89 -12.13 -9.70
N TYR A 570 23.77 -11.42 -9.65
CA TYR A 570 23.04 -10.96 -10.84
C TYR A 570 23.18 -9.44 -10.99
N SER A 571 23.66 -8.98 -12.14
CA SER A 571 23.81 -7.55 -12.42
C SER A 571 22.45 -6.84 -12.56
N LYS A 572 22.36 -5.63 -12.00
CA LYS A 572 21.20 -4.74 -12.20
C LYS A 572 21.22 -4.05 -13.58
N LYS A 573 22.39 -4.01 -14.23
CA LYS A 573 22.64 -3.29 -15.48
C LYS A 573 22.51 -4.19 -16.71
N ASP A 574 22.80 -5.48 -16.57
CA ASP A 574 22.66 -6.46 -17.65
C ASP A 574 21.18 -6.87 -17.81
N PRO A 575 20.54 -6.60 -18.98
CA PRO A 575 19.14 -6.96 -19.24
C PRO A 575 18.82 -8.45 -19.06
N LEU A 576 19.75 -9.37 -19.30
CA LEU A 576 19.51 -10.82 -19.16
C LEU A 576 19.50 -11.26 -17.69
N GLN A 577 20.25 -10.58 -16.83
CA GLN A 577 20.38 -10.91 -15.40
C GLN A 577 19.44 -10.10 -14.51
N LYS A 578 19.06 -8.90 -14.96
CA LYS A 578 18.19 -7.96 -14.25
C LYS A 578 16.86 -8.57 -13.77
N PRO A 579 16.17 -9.46 -14.53
CA PRO A 579 14.91 -10.05 -14.07
C PRO A 579 15.10 -10.90 -12.81
N LEU A 580 16.16 -11.71 -12.75
CA LEU A 580 16.43 -12.54 -11.58
C LEU A 580 16.91 -11.71 -10.38
N ASN A 581 17.73 -10.66 -10.60
CA ASN A 581 18.04 -9.69 -9.55
C ASN A 581 16.77 -9.06 -8.96
N THR A 582 15.81 -8.71 -9.82
CA THR A 582 14.54 -8.10 -9.46
C THR A 582 13.67 -9.08 -8.66
N LEU A 583 13.61 -10.35 -9.07
CA LEU A 583 12.88 -11.39 -8.33
C LEU A 583 13.45 -11.63 -6.93
N TYR A 584 14.78 -11.71 -6.76
CA TYR A 584 15.39 -11.81 -5.43
C TYR A 584 15.10 -10.56 -4.57
N LYS A 585 15.20 -9.35 -5.15
CA LYS A 585 14.82 -8.10 -4.46
C LYS A 585 13.36 -8.16 -3.98
N LEU A 586 12.47 -8.63 -4.85
CA LEU A 586 11.05 -8.77 -4.56
C LEU A 586 10.82 -9.74 -3.39
N CYS A 587 11.47 -10.92 -3.39
CA CYS A 587 11.39 -11.86 -2.28
C CYS A 587 11.85 -11.23 -0.96
N ILE A 588 12.99 -10.55 -0.93
CA ILE A 588 13.54 -9.91 0.28
C ILE A 588 12.58 -8.86 0.83
N ASN A 589 12.06 -7.97 -0.03
CA ASN A 589 11.11 -6.95 0.37
C ASN A 589 9.79 -7.54 0.87
N THR A 590 9.36 -8.66 0.27
CA THR A 590 8.11 -9.35 0.64
C THR A 590 8.21 -10.03 2.00
N ILE A 591 9.39 -10.53 2.42
CA ILE A 591 9.56 -11.12 3.77
C ILE A 591 9.11 -10.13 4.85
N TYR A 592 9.52 -8.86 4.75
CA TYR A 592 9.07 -7.83 5.69
C TYR A 592 7.54 -7.65 5.63
N GLY A 593 6.99 -7.55 4.42
CA GLY A 593 5.55 -7.46 4.20
C GLY A 593 4.79 -8.63 4.84
N ASP A 594 5.34 -9.84 4.78
CA ASP A 594 4.73 -11.02 5.38
C ASP A 594 4.80 -11.00 6.91
N MET A 595 5.89 -10.49 7.50
CA MET A 595 6.03 -10.34 8.96
C MET A 595 5.00 -9.38 9.55
N VAL A 596 4.66 -8.31 8.82
CA VAL A 596 3.70 -7.28 9.27
C VAL A 596 2.27 -7.56 8.83
N SER A 597 2.07 -8.53 7.93
CA SER A 597 0.77 -8.86 7.36
C SER A 597 -0.08 -9.66 8.35
N PRO A 598 -1.37 -9.31 8.50
CA PRO A 598 -2.30 -10.05 9.35
C PRO A 598 -2.73 -11.41 8.78
N PHE A 599 -2.34 -11.75 7.54
CA PHE A 599 -2.80 -12.95 6.85
C PHE A 599 -1.92 -14.18 7.05
N PHE A 600 -0.66 -13.99 7.40
CA PHE A 600 0.29 -15.08 7.41
C PHE A 600 0.52 -15.57 8.84
N ASP A 601 0.54 -16.89 8.98
CA ASP A 601 0.76 -17.55 10.26
C ASP A 601 2.19 -17.34 10.79
N ILE A 602 3.12 -16.94 9.90
CA ILE A 602 4.49 -16.53 10.22
C ILE A 602 4.61 -15.02 10.51
N GLY A 603 3.50 -14.29 10.51
CA GLY A 603 3.49 -12.88 10.88
C GLY A 603 3.76 -12.70 12.37
N ASN A 604 4.51 -11.67 12.74
CA ASN A 604 4.77 -11.34 14.13
C ASN A 604 4.75 -9.81 14.32
N VAL A 605 3.74 -9.31 15.03
CA VAL A 605 3.52 -7.87 15.21
C VAL A 605 4.65 -7.22 16.00
N VAL A 606 5.27 -7.94 16.95
CA VAL A 606 6.39 -7.44 17.76
C VAL A 606 7.61 -7.23 16.87
N VAL A 607 7.95 -8.22 16.06
CA VAL A 607 9.04 -8.16 15.08
C VAL A 607 8.79 -7.02 14.08
N GLY A 608 7.59 -6.99 13.49
CA GLY A 608 7.20 -5.97 12.51
C GLY A 608 7.28 -4.53 13.03
N ASN A 609 6.76 -4.32 14.24
CA ASN A 609 6.79 -3.02 14.90
C ASN A 609 8.20 -2.60 15.31
N ASN A 610 9.07 -3.52 15.73
CA ASN A 610 10.46 -3.20 16.08
C ASN A 610 11.29 -2.82 14.84
N ILE A 611 11.08 -3.49 13.69
CA ILE A 611 11.73 -3.12 12.42
C ILE A 611 11.32 -1.69 12.00
N THR A 612 10.02 -1.41 11.99
CA THR A 612 9.51 -0.10 11.57
C THR A 612 9.82 1.00 12.57
N ALA A 613 9.83 0.69 13.86
CA ALA A 613 10.25 1.58 14.94
C ALA A 613 11.67 2.09 14.76
N ARG A 614 12.60 1.17 14.49
CA ARG A 614 14.00 1.49 14.25
C ARG A 614 14.14 2.43 13.05
N ALA A 615 13.40 2.16 11.98
CA ALA A 615 13.33 3.04 10.82
C ALA A 615 12.75 4.43 11.16
N ARG A 616 11.64 4.49 11.93
CA ARG A 616 11.04 5.77 12.38
C ARG A 616 11.99 6.59 13.25
N ALA A 617 12.72 5.93 14.16
CA ALA A 617 13.72 6.57 15.01
C ALA A 617 14.86 7.15 14.16
N MET A 618 15.46 6.34 13.28
CA MET A 618 16.50 6.79 12.35
C MET A 618 16.02 7.95 11.47
N ALA A 619 14.79 7.87 10.93
CA ALA A 619 14.19 8.92 10.12
C ALA A 619 14.00 10.23 10.91
N TRP A 620 13.67 10.15 12.20
CA TRP A 620 13.64 11.31 13.09
C TRP A 620 15.04 11.91 13.30
N TYR A 621 16.08 11.10 13.54
CA TYR A 621 17.44 11.64 13.67
C TYR A 621 17.93 12.27 12.37
N MET A 622 17.65 11.63 11.23
CA MET A 622 17.96 12.14 9.90
C MET A 622 17.25 13.48 9.64
N GLU A 623 15.94 13.55 9.84
CA GLU A 623 15.20 14.79 9.58
C GLU A 623 15.68 15.94 10.48
N LYS A 624 15.96 15.67 11.75
CA LYS A 624 16.36 16.68 12.73
C LYS A 624 17.80 17.12 12.57
N GLY A 625 18.72 16.20 12.28
CA GLY A 625 20.12 16.54 12.05
C GLY A 625 20.32 17.30 10.74
N LEU A 626 19.56 16.94 9.70
CA LEU A 626 19.71 17.52 8.36
C LEU A 626 18.82 18.73 8.09
N ASN A 627 17.96 19.14 9.04
CA ASN A 627 16.95 20.18 8.83
C ASN A 627 16.04 19.90 7.62
N GLY A 628 15.65 18.63 7.46
CA GLY A 628 14.97 18.15 6.27
C GLY A 628 13.55 18.72 6.10
N PHE A 629 13.06 18.79 4.86
CA PHE A 629 11.77 19.39 4.54
C PHE A 629 10.59 18.49 4.95
N GLN A 630 10.59 17.27 4.43
CA GLN A 630 9.56 16.26 4.61
C GLN A 630 10.24 14.92 4.82
N THR A 631 9.75 14.15 5.78
CA THR A 631 10.19 12.79 6.04
C THR A 631 9.11 11.83 5.57
N ILE A 632 9.47 10.90 4.70
CA ILE A 632 8.54 9.91 4.13
C ILE A 632 9.19 8.54 4.25
N THR A 633 8.63 7.72 5.14
CA THR A 633 9.13 6.40 5.56
C THR A 633 10.58 6.45 6.05
N ASP A 634 11.51 6.32 5.12
CA ASP A 634 12.94 6.11 5.26
C ASP A 634 13.76 7.16 4.49
N GLY A 635 13.08 8.11 3.83
CA GLY A 635 13.70 9.17 3.04
C GLY A 635 13.39 10.57 3.54
N CYS A 636 14.31 11.50 3.27
CA CYS A 636 14.21 12.91 3.63
C CYS A 636 15.08 13.78 2.72
N ALA A 637 14.46 14.72 2.02
CA ALA A 637 15.19 15.75 1.28
C ALA A 637 15.60 16.90 2.21
N PHE A 638 16.80 17.45 2.00
CA PHE A 638 17.35 18.51 2.84
C PHE A 638 18.27 19.44 2.05
N GLU A 639 18.54 20.63 2.61
CA GLU A 639 19.49 21.59 2.03
C GLU A 639 20.91 21.32 2.52
N VAL A 640 21.82 21.09 1.57
CA VAL A 640 23.21 20.70 1.84
C VAL A 640 23.96 21.75 2.68
N ASN A 641 23.63 23.03 2.49
CA ASN A 641 24.24 24.17 3.17
C ASN A 641 23.55 24.57 4.49
N ARG A 642 22.48 23.88 4.91
CA ARG A 642 21.70 24.25 6.10
C ARG A 642 21.42 23.09 7.05
N VAL A 643 22.42 22.27 7.36
CA VAL A 643 22.28 21.22 8.36
C VAL A 643 22.43 21.77 9.79
N ILE A 644 21.77 21.12 10.74
CA ILE A 644 21.74 21.56 12.14
C ILE A 644 22.95 21.03 12.89
N SER A 645 23.61 21.91 13.63
CA SER A 645 24.70 21.54 14.54
C SER A 645 24.59 22.20 15.90
N ALA A 646 25.17 21.53 16.89
CA ALA A 646 25.31 22.05 18.24
C ALA A 646 26.07 23.39 18.30
N VAL A 647 25.61 24.30 19.16
CA VAL A 647 26.31 25.55 19.50
C VAL A 647 27.20 25.31 20.72
N LYS A 648 28.49 25.71 20.66
CA LYS A 648 29.41 25.70 21.82
C LYS A 648 29.40 24.36 22.59
N ASN A 649 29.42 23.23 21.89
CA ASN A 649 29.37 21.87 22.44
C ASN A 649 28.12 21.53 23.28
N ARG A 650 27.01 22.25 23.11
CA ARG A 650 25.73 21.92 23.76
C ARG A 650 25.09 20.68 23.12
N THR A 651 24.40 19.87 23.92
CA THR A 651 23.62 18.74 23.42
C THR A 651 22.36 19.25 22.71
N LEU A 652 22.09 18.73 21.51
CA LEU A 652 20.82 18.94 20.83
C LEU A 652 19.74 18.10 21.52
N THR A 653 18.67 18.76 21.94
CA THR A 653 17.55 18.12 22.65
C THR A 653 16.31 18.08 21.78
N SER A 654 15.38 17.17 22.09
CA SER A 654 14.10 17.12 21.38
C SER A 654 13.35 18.45 21.45
N GLU A 655 13.39 19.15 22.59
CA GLU A 655 12.73 20.46 22.74
C GLU A 655 13.40 21.56 21.91
N SER A 656 14.74 21.56 21.82
CA SER A 656 15.45 22.55 20.99
C SER A 656 15.22 22.32 19.50
N LEU A 657 15.05 21.06 19.09
CA LEU A 657 14.85 20.65 17.70
C LEU A 657 13.38 20.68 17.24
N PHE A 658 12.45 20.86 18.17
CA PHE A 658 11.03 21.05 17.85
C PHE A 658 10.81 22.42 17.22
N GLU A 659 10.07 22.45 16.09
CA GLU A 659 9.73 23.67 15.33
C GLU A 659 10.94 24.55 14.99
N ILE A 660 12.07 23.93 14.66
CA ILE A 660 13.33 24.64 14.36
C ILE A 660 13.20 25.66 13.22
N TYR A 661 12.30 25.41 12.26
CA TYR A 661 11.98 26.32 11.16
C TYR A 661 11.43 27.69 11.63
N THR A 662 10.87 27.78 12.84
CA THR A 662 10.41 29.05 13.45
C THR A 662 11.50 29.76 14.27
N LYS A 663 12.64 29.09 14.46
CA LYS A 663 13.74 29.50 15.34
C LYS A 663 15.03 29.81 14.57
N GLU A 664 15.04 29.66 13.25
CA GLU A 664 16.20 30.00 12.42
C GLU A 664 16.63 31.45 12.71
N GLY A 665 17.93 31.66 12.99
CA GLY A 665 18.47 32.98 13.34
C GLY A 665 18.40 33.40 14.81
N LYS A 666 17.74 32.63 15.70
CA LYS A 666 17.62 33.00 17.13
C LYS A 666 18.82 32.59 18.01
N GLY A 667 19.85 31.94 17.44
CA GLY A 667 21.11 31.61 18.12
C GLY A 667 21.13 30.33 18.98
N TRP A 668 20.12 29.46 18.88
CA TRP A 668 19.99 28.25 19.71
C TRP A 668 20.65 27.01 19.08
N VAL A 669 20.82 27.05 17.76
CA VAL A 669 21.43 26.02 16.91
C VAL A 669 22.31 26.71 15.87
N ASN A 670 23.35 26.02 15.40
CA ASN A 670 24.16 26.46 14.27
C ASN A 670 23.61 25.83 12.99
N ILE A 671 23.38 26.64 11.98
CA ILE A 671 23.05 26.19 10.62
C ILE A 671 24.32 26.33 9.79
N LYS A 672 24.86 25.22 9.32
CA LYS A 672 26.13 25.20 8.58
C LYS A 672 26.08 24.22 7.40
N PRO A 673 27.03 24.32 6.46
CA PRO A 673 27.23 23.31 5.44
C PRO A 673 27.60 21.95 6.02
N ILE A 674 27.08 20.88 5.42
CA ILE A 674 27.40 19.52 5.85
C ILE A 674 28.86 19.20 5.54
N GLY A 675 29.62 18.71 6.53
CA GLY A 675 31.00 18.26 6.30
C GLY A 675 32.00 19.32 5.80
N SER A 676 31.64 20.60 5.78
CA SER A 676 32.49 21.69 5.30
C SER A 676 32.38 22.93 6.19
N GLY A 677 33.50 23.66 6.31
CA GLY A 677 33.54 24.99 6.94
C GLY A 677 33.16 26.12 5.99
N GLN A 678 32.98 25.83 4.70
CA GLN A 678 32.63 26.78 3.64
C GLN A 678 31.33 26.34 2.95
N GLU A 679 30.68 27.28 2.27
CA GLU A 679 29.48 26.97 1.49
C GLU A 679 29.82 25.99 0.36
N ILE A 680 28.96 24.98 0.18
CA ILE A 680 29.11 24.01 -0.90
C ILE A 680 28.38 24.53 -2.12
N HIS A 681 29.11 24.70 -3.22
CA HIS A 681 28.56 25.14 -4.50
C HIS A 681 28.20 23.93 -5.37
N SER A 682 27.45 24.19 -6.44
CA SER A 682 27.05 23.16 -7.40
C SER A 682 27.32 23.60 -8.83
N PHE A 683 27.58 22.65 -9.71
CA PHE A 683 27.65 22.85 -11.16
C PHE A 683 26.79 21.82 -11.87
N ILE A 684 26.23 22.19 -13.03
CA ILE A 684 25.42 21.30 -13.86
C ILE A 684 26.28 20.82 -15.03
N HIS A 685 26.29 19.51 -15.26
CA HIS A 685 26.94 18.90 -16.42
C HIS A 685 26.04 17.83 -17.04
N LYS A 686 26.34 17.45 -18.28
CA LYS A 686 25.66 16.35 -18.96
C LYS A 686 26.34 15.03 -18.61
N ASP A 687 25.58 14.08 -18.08
CA ASP A 687 25.97 12.66 -18.00
C ASP A 687 24.95 11.83 -18.78
N LYS A 688 25.45 11.10 -19.78
CA LYS A 688 24.65 10.25 -20.70
C LYS A 688 23.41 10.96 -21.28
N GLY A 689 23.57 12.24 -21.63
CA GLY A 689 22.51 13.06 -22.22
C GLY A 689 21.52 13.68 -21.23
N SER A 690 21.64 13.39 -19.93
CA SER A 690 20.81 13.97 -18.87
C SER A 690 21.57 15.02 -18.06
N ASP A 691 20.89 16.06 -17.60
CA ASP A 691 21.47 17.03 -16.67
C ASP A 691 21.68 16.38 -15.31
N LYS A 692 22.88 16.57 -14.76
CA LYS A 692 23.28 16.10 -13.44
C LYS A 692 23.99 17.20 -12.66
N VAL A 693 23.82 17.17 -11.35
CA VAL A 693 24.46 18.12 -10.44
C VAL A 693 25.72 17.49 -9.85
N GLY A 694 26.85 18.18 -10.02
CA GLY A 694 28.09 17.97 -9.26
C GLY A 694 28.25 19.02 -8.16
N MET A 695 29.14 18.78 -7.22
CA MET A 695 29.39 19.65 -6.06
C MET A 695 30.82 20.17 -6.05
N VAL A 696 31.01 21.40 -5.58
CA VAL A 696 32.34 21.96 -5.25
C VAL A 696 32.48 22.03 -3.74
N VAL A 697 33.32 21.18 -3.18
CA VAL A 697 33.53 21.06 -1.73
C VAL A 697 34.95 21.50 -1.40
N ASN A 698 35.10 22.55 -0.59
CA ASN A 698 36.41 23.11 -0.21
C ASN A 698 37.33 23.37 -1.43
N GLY A 699 36.76 23.84 -2.54
CA GLY A 699 37.47 24.11 -3.79
C GLY A 699 37.71 22.89 -4.71
N ALA A 700 37.33 21.67 -4.30
CA ALA A 700 37.45 20.47 -5.13
C ALA A 700 36.13 20.13 -5.82
N GLU A 701 36.16 19.90 -7.14
CA GLU A 701 35.00 19.47 -7.91
C GLU A 701 34.77 17.96 -7.79
N LEU A 702 33.54 17.59 -7.44
CA LEU A 702 33.05 16.23 -7.39
C LEU A 702 31.97 16.07 -8.46
N ASP A 703 32.16 15.11 -9.37
CA ASP A 703 31.09 14.70 -10.30
C ASP A 703 29.86 14.17 -9.52
N ASN A 704 28.76 13.89 -10.23
CA ASN A 704 27.51 13.50 -9.58
C ASN A 704 27.68 12.27 -8.69
N GLN A 705 28.26 11.17 -9.20
CA GLN A 705 28.40 9.94 -8.40
C GLN A 705 29.30 10.15 -7.18
N LYS A 706 30.43 10.85 -7.32
CA LYS A 706 31.31 11.18 -6.19
C LYS A 706 30.61 12.07 -5.17
N SER A 707 29.77 12.99 -5.63
CA SER A 707 28.97 13.86 -4.78
C SER A 707 27.95 13.06 -3.95
N LEU A 708 27.22 12.13 -4.57
CA LEU A 708 26.28 11.24 -3.90
C LEU A 708 26.98 10.38 -2.82
N ASP A 709 28.11 9.77 -3.17
CA ASP A 709 28.88 8.91 -2.27
C ASP A 709 29.47 9.71 -1.09
N TRP A 710 29.95 10.93 -1.36
CA TRP A 710 30.49 11.82 -0.32
C TRP A 710 29.40 12.25 0.66
N LEU A 711 28.25 12.71 0.15
CA LEU A 711 27.11 13.11 0.99
C LEU A 711 26.61 11.98 1.88
N GLY A 712 26.45 10.76 1.37
CA GLY A 712 26.03 9.60 2.16
C GLY A 712 26.95 9.33 3.37
N LYS A 713 28.26 9.48 3.17
CA LYS A 713 29.25 9.38 4.27
C LYS A 713 29.13 10.55 5.25
N GLN A 714 29.02 11.78 4.75
CA GLN A 714 28.94 12.97 5.60
C GLN A 714 27.67 13.01 6.46
N ILE A 715 26.53 12.52 5.96
CA ILE A 715 25.32 12.39 6.78
C ILE A 715 25.59 11.50 7.99
N THR A 716 26.26 10.37 7.80
CA THR A 716 26.55 9.44 8.92
C THR A 716 27.46 10.11 9.96
N ILE A 717 28.53 10.79 9.51
CA ILE A 717 29.45 11.52 10.39
C ILE A 717 28.69 12.61 11.16
N HIS A 718 27.94 13.44 10.45
CA HIS A 718 27.17 14.53 11.03
C HIS A 718 26.17 14.05 12.08
N LEU A 719 25.41 12.99 11.79
CA LEU A 719 24.44 12.46 12.75
C LEU A 719 25.11 11.85 13.99
N LYS A 720 26.27 11.20 13.85
CA LYS A 720 27.06 10.71 15.00
C LYS A 720 27.59 11.85 15.86
N GLU A 721 28.02 12.95 15.26
CA GLU A 721 28.45 14.14 16.01
C GLU A 721 27.28 14.78 16.77
N GLN A 722 26.10 14.86 16.14
CA GLN A 722 24.92 15.47 16.74
C GLN A 722 24.26 14.60 17.81
N PHE A 723 24.35 13.27 17.66
CA PHE A 723 23.67 12.29 18.52
C PHE A 723 24.61 11.12 18.89
N PRO A 724 25.71 11.37 19.62
CA PRO A 724 26.78 10.39 19.83
C PRO A 724 26.38 9.15 20.63
N ASN A 725 25.33 9.24 21.44
CA ASN A 725 24.88 8.15 22.33
C ASN A 725 23.67 7.39 21.77
N VAL A 726 23.41 7.47 20.46
CA VAL A 726 22.22 6.88 19.83
C VAL A 726 22.62 5.67 18.97
N PRO A 727 22.39 4.43 19.44
CA PRO A 727 22.88 3.22 18.77
C PRO A 727 22.25 2.94 17.41
N VAL A 728 21.04 3.47 17.14
CA VAL A 728 20.36 3.19 15.86
C VAL A 728 21.08 3.80 14.67
N ILE A 729 21.87 4.86 14.86
CA ILE A 729 22.65 5.51 13.79
C ILE A 729 23.70 4.54 13.22
N ASP A 730 24.28 3.69 14.07
CA ASP A 730 25.29 2.70 13.65
C ASP A 730 24.69 1.52 12.87
N LYS A 731 23.36 1.36 12.89
CA LYS A 731 22.67 0.23 12.24
C LYS A 731 22.35 0.48 10.77
N PHE A 732 22.53 1.71 10.30
CA PHE A 732 22.11 2.13 8.96
C PHE A 732 23.21 2.85 8.19
N GLN A 733 23.07 2.82 6.88
CA GLN A 733 23.85 3.61 5.93
C GLN A 733 22.89 4.49 5.14
N PHE A 734 23.40 5.55 4.53
CA PHE A 734 22.62 6.47 3.71
C PHE A 734 23.00 6.35 2.25
N GLU A 735 21.99 6.41 1.40
CA GLU A 735 22.09 6.49 -0.06
C GLU A 735 21.47 7.82 -0.49
N ILE A 736 22.15 8.58 -1.34
CA ILE A 736 21.56 9.78 -1.95
C ILE A 736 21.01 9.39 -3.31
N LYS A 737 19.72 9.65 -3.53
CA LYS A 737 19.06 9.34 -4.79
C LYS A 737 19.54 10.24 -5.93
N ASP A 738 19.53 11.55 -5.67
CA ASP A 738 20.06 12.57 -6.58
C ASP A 738 20.24 13.91 -5.82
N ILE A 739 20.83 14.87 -6.52
CA ILE A 739 21.04 16.25 -6.06
C ILE A 739 20.29 17.21 -6.98
N TYR A 740 19.63 18.20 -6.39
CA TYR A 740 18.73 19.14 -7.07
C TYR A 740 19.09 20.58 -6.74
N THR A 741 18.70 21.52 -7.59
CA THR A 741 18.97 22.95 -7.42
C THR A 741 17.77 23.74 -6.90
N SER A 742 16.57 23.18 -7.00
CA SER A 742 15.36 23.76 -6.41
C SER A 742 14.28 22.71 -6.15
N ALA A 743 13.30 23.06 -5.32
CA ALA A 743 12.18 22.21 -4.96
C ALA A 743 10.93 23.03 -4.59
N SER A 744 9.78 22.36 -4.63
CA SER A 744 8.49 22.86 -4.15
C SER A 744 7.84 21.80 -3.26
N PHE A 745 7.06 22.21 -2.26
CA PHE A 745 6.47 21.33 -1.26
C PHE A 745 5.00 21.67 -0.97
N HIS A 746 4.21 20.64 -0.72
CA HIS A 746 2.82 20.74 -0.30
C HIS A 746 2.43 19.52 0.57
N GLY A 747 1.57 19.71 1.57
CA GLY A 747 1.11 18.63 2.44
C GLY A 747 2.27 17.94 3.17
N THR A 748 2.05 16.68 3.57
CA THR A 748 3.06 15.86 4.26
C THR A 748 4.09 15.21 3.33
N ALA A 749 3.69 14.92 2.09
CA ALA A 749 4.42 14.04 1.19
C ALA A 749 4.24 14.40 -0.29
N ASN A 750 3.92 15.67 -0.58
CA ASN A 750 3.84 16.16 -1.95
C ASN A 750 5.01 17.11 -2.21
N TYR A 751 5.75 16.84 -3.28
CA TYR A 751 6.95 17.59 -3.62
C TYR A 751 7.32 17.43 -5.09
N LYS A 752 8.11 18.38 -5.60
CA LYS A 752 8.73 18.32 -6.92
C LYS A 752 10.14 18.92 -6.85
N PHE A 753 11.04 18.44 -7.70
CA PHE A 753 12.45 18.83 -7.74
C PHE A 753 12.84 19.28 -9.15
N TRP A 754 13.93 20.06 -9.24
CA TRP A 754 14.50 20.53 -10.50
C TRP A 754 16.03 20.49 -10.50
N ILE A 755 16.61 20.33 -11.70
CA ILE A 755 18.04 20.50 -11.97
C ILE A 755 18.18 21.67 -12.94
N GLY A 756 18.67 22.81 -12.45
CA GLY A 756 18.54 24.07 -13.17
C GLY A 756 17.06 24.37 -13.41
N ASP A 757 16.68 24.51 -14.67
CA ASP A 757 15.29 24.65 -15.12
C ASP A 757 14.64 23.34 -15.57
N THR A 758 15.39 22.25 -15.61
CA THR A 758 14.88 20.93 -16.01
C THR A 758 14.02 20.34 -14.89
N PRO A 759 12.70 20.16 -15.08
CA PRO A 759 11.82 19.59 -14.07
C PRO A 759 12.03 18.08 -13.92
N ILE A 760 12.03 17.61 -12.68
CA ILE A 760 11.97 16.18 -12.37
C ILE A 760 10.51 15.83 -12.03
N PRO A 761 9.98 14.69 -12.49
CA PRO A 761 8.59 14.32 -12.25
C PRO A 761 8.22 14.36 -10.76
N GLY A 762 7.26 15.19 -10.39
CA GLY A 762 6.82 15.40 -9.02
C GLY A 762 6.15 14.18 -8.40
N LYS A 763 5.91 14.20 -7.09
CA LYS A 763 5.10 13.21 -6.39
C LYS A 763 4.02 13.95 -5.60
N MET A 764 2.76 13.65 -5.86
CA MET A 764 1.62 14.14 -5.10
C MET A 764 0.69 12.98 -4.79
N ARG A 765 0.55 12.62 -3.50
CA ARG A 765 -0.27 11.47 -3.08
C ARG A 765 -1.74 11.71 -3.44
N SER A 766 -2.42 10.65 -3.89
CA SER A 766 -3.82 10.66 -4.36
C SER A 766 -4.07 11.26 -5.75
N TYR A 767 -3.02 11.69 -6.47
CA TYR A 767 -3.09 12.15 -7.86
C TYR A 767 -2.21 11.26 -8.73
N LYS A 768 -2.68 10.89 -9.93
CA LYS A 768 -1.83 10.17 -10.90
C LYS A 768 -1.08 11.19 -11.75
N LYS A 769 0.08 10.78 -12.28
CA LYS A 769 0.95 11.59 -13.15
C LYS A 769 0.48 11.63 -14.62
N ALA A 770 -0.80 11.39 -14.87
CA ALA A 770 -1.34 11.31 -16.21
C ALA A 770 -1.89 12.68 -16.65
N GLY A 771 -1.86 12.94 -17.95
CA GLY A 771 -2.64 14.02 -18.55
C GLY A 771 -4.13 13.72 -18.47
N TYR A 772 -4.92 14.75 -18.19
CA TYR A 772 -6.37 14.68 -18.10
C TYR A 772 -7.04 15.69 -19.02
N ASN A 773 -8.27 15.36 -19.41
CA ASN A 773 -9.16 16.34 -20.02
C ASN A 773 -9.60 17.32 -18.94
N SER A 774 -9.26 18.60 -19.14
CA SER A 774 -9.73 19.71 -18.33
C SER A 774 -10.77 20.52 -19.08
N TYR A 775 -11.72 21.06 -18.32
CA TYR A 775 -12.88 21.77 -18.87
C TYR A 775 -12.98 23.16 -18.26
N GLN A 776 -13.64 24.04 -18.98
CA GLN A 776 -14.05 25.37 -18.52
C GLN A 776 -15.52 25.60 -18.89
N MET A 777 -16.16 26.58 -18.23
CA MET A 777 -17.50 27.04 -18.60
C MET A 777 -17.43 27.97 -19.82
N ALA A 778 -18.24 27.71 -20.83
CA ALA A 778 -18.51 28.62 -21.95
C ALA A 778 -20.03 28.84 -22.03
N GLY A 779 -20.53 29.87 -21.35
CA GLY A 779 -21.98 30.01 -21.11
C GLY A 779 -22.47 28.93 -20.15
N ASP A 780 -23.42 28.10 -20.60
CA ASP A 780 -23.96 26.96 -19.85
C ASP A 780 -23.34 25.60 -20.23
N ASP A 781 -22.43 25.58 -21.20
CA ASP A 781 -21.79 24.36 -21.71
C ASP A 781 -20.36 24.16 -21.18
N LEU A 782 -19.93 22.91 -21.10
CA LEU A 782 -18.55 22.54 -20.80
C LEU A 782 -17.70 22.53 -22.07
N GLN A 783 -16.67 23.36 -22.13
CA GLN A 783 -15.70 23.35 -23.23
C GLN A 783 -14.41 22.67 -22.79
N LEU A 784 -13.92 21.72 -23.60
CA LEU A 784 -12.60 21.12 -23.39
C LEU A 784 -11.53 22.21 -23.55
N LEU A 785 -10.78 22.47 -22.48
CA LEU A 785 -9.69 23.43 -22.49
C LEU A 785 -8.38 22.80 -22.98
N THR A 786 -8.05 21.62 -22.46
CA THR A 786 -6.89 20.82 -22.89
C THR A 786 -7.08 19.36 -22.52
N SER A 787 -6.53 18.45 -23.32
CA SER A 787 -6.54 17.00 -23.10
C SER A 787 -5.35 16.48 -22.29
N ASN A 788 -4.39 17.34 -21.96
CA ASN A 788 -3.15 16.96 -21.28
C ASN A 788 -2.89 17.78 -20.01
N TYR A 789 -3.95 18.13 -19.28
CA TYR A 789 -3.83 18.85 -18.02
C TYR A 789 -3.20 17.95 -16.95
N THR A 790 -2.14 18.41 -16.31
CA THR A 790 -1.42 17.64 -15.28
C THR A 790 -1.52 18.37 -13.93
N PRO A 791 -2.66 18.27 -13.23
CA PRO A 791 -2.99 19.15 -12.10
C PRO A 791 -1.90 19.20 -11.03
N SER A 792 -1.36 18.03 -10.65
CA SER A 792 -0.31 17.96 -9.65
C SER A 792 1.03 18.55 -10.11
N GLU A 793 1.38 18.40 -11.39
CA GLU A 793 2.64 18.90 -11.92
C GLU A 793 2.59 20.41 -12.13
N GLU A 794 1.48 20.92 -12.67
CA GLU A 794 1.26 22.35 -12.87
C GLU A 794 1.19 23.08 -11.53
N PHE A 795 0.43 22.57 -10.54
CA PHE A 795 0.34 23.16 -9.21
C PHE A 795 1.71 23.25 -8.52
N LEU A 796 2.48 22.14 -8.48
CA LEU A 796 3.81 22.13 -7.86
C LEU A 796 4.81 23.03 -8.60
N THR A 797 4.68 23.17 -9.93
CA THR A 797 5.51 24.09 -10.71
C THR A 797 5.16 25.55 -10.38
N GLY A 798 3.87 25.89 -10.29
CA GLY A 798 3.43 27.21 -9.85
C GLY A 798 3.94 27.57 -8.46
N LEU A 799 4.01 26.61 -7.52
CA LEU A 799 4.60 26.82 -6.20
C LEU A 799 6.11 27.14 -6.24
N ARG A 800 6.86 26.56 -7.20
CA ARG A 800 8.27 26.94 -7.41
C ARG A 800 8.38 28.36 -7.95
N ASP A 801 7.57 28.68 -8.95
CA ASP A 801 7.73 29.90 -9.74
C ASP A 801 7.26 31.13 -8.98
N ASN A 802 6.05 31.09 -8.41
CA ASN A 802 5.47 32.21 -7.66
C ASN A 802 4.34 31.75 -6.71
N PRO A 803 4.66 31.23 -5.51
CA PRO A 803 3.67 30.78 -4.53
C PRO A 803 2.77 31.91 -4.00
N GLU A 804 3.18 33.18 -4.12
CA GLU A 804 2.40 34.35 -3.71
C GLU A 804 1.33 34.75 -4.76
N GLN A 805 1.40 34.20 -5.98
CA GLN A 805 0.48 34.49 -7.08
C GLN A 805 0.16 33.21 -7.87
N LEU A 806 -0.34 32.20 -7.16
CA LEU A 806 -0.59 30.88 -7.74
C LEU A 806 -1.89 30.86 -8.56
N GLU A 807 -1.81 30.36 -9.79
CA GLU A 807 -2.97 30.11 -10.62
C GLU A 807 -3.88 29.04 -10.02
N ARG A 808 -5.19 29.23 -10.11
CA ARG A 808 -6.17 28.29 -9.56
C ARG A 808 -6.26 27.02 -10.38
N CYS A 809 -6.42 25.89 -9.69
CA CYS A 809 -6.54 24.59 -10.34
C CYS A 809 -7.83 24.48 -11.16
N LYS A 810 -7.80 23.67 -12.21
CA LYS A 810 -8.90 23.52 -13.18
C LYS A 810 -9.73 22.27 -12.92
N THR A 811 -11.00 22.28 -13.32
CA THR A 811 -11.84 21.08 -13.31
C THR A 811 -11.30 20.06 -14.31
N TYR A 812 -11.17 18.80 -13.91
CA TYR A 812 -10.69 17.73 -14.80
C TYR A 812 -11.39 16.40 -14.59
N LEU A 813 -11.34 15.54 -15.62
CA LEU A 813 -11.89 14.20 -15.57
C LEU A 813 -10.83 13.18 -15.17
N PHE A 814 -11.06 12.50 -14.05
CA PHE A 814 -10.20 11.44 -13.56
C PHE A 814 -10.71 10.07 -14.00
N TYR A 815 -9.86 9.31 -14.68
CA TYR A 815 -10.15 7.96 -15.19
C TYR A 815 -9.66 6.86 -14.24
N LYS A 816 -10.50 5.84 -14.02
CA LYS A 816 -10.14 4.62 -13.28
C LYS A 816 -10.88 3.39 -13.83
N ILE A 817 -10.33 2.21 -13.57
CA ILE A 817 -11.01 0.95 -13.88
C ILE A 817 -12.05 0.66 -12.78
N LEU A 818 -13.29 0.41 -13.19
CA LEU A 818 -14.37 0.00 -12.31
C LEU A 818 -14.10 -1.44 -11.81
N LYS A 819 -13.86 -1.59 -10.50
CA LYS A 819 -13.60 -2.91 -9.89
C LYS A 819 -14.90 -3.56 -9.40
N PRO A 820 -14.97 -4.92 -9.34
CA PRO A 820 -16.14 -5.65 -8.80
C PRO A 820 -16.61 -5.18 -7.43
N GLY A 821 -15.68 -4.84 -6.52
CA GLY A 821 -16.02 -4.37 -5.18
C GLY A 821 -16.73 -3.00 -5.16
N GLU A 822 -16.26 -2.05 -5.97
CA GLU A 822 -16.91 -0.75 -6.12
C GLU A 822 -18.27 -0.87 -6.80
N TYR A 823 -18.34 -1.67 -7.86
CA TYR A 823 -19.57 -1.94 -8.59
C TYR A 823 -20.63 -2.53 -7.65
N LYS A 824 -20.30 -3.59 -6.90
CA LYS A 824 -21.18 -4.20 -5.91
C LYS A 824 -21.62 -3.23 -4.81
N LYS A 825 -20.71 -2.39 -4.31
CA LYS A 825 -21.00 -1.44 -3.21
C LYS A 825 -21.99 -0.37 -3.65
N ASN A 826 -21.84 0.16 -4.86
CA ASN A 826 -22.59 1.30 -5.37
C ASN A 826 -23.60 0.90 -6.46
N TYR A 827 -23.96 -0.39 -6.56
CA TYR A 827 -24.78 -0.90 -7.66
C TYR A 827 -26.11 -0.13 -7.76
N GLU A 828 -26.90 -0.14 -6.68
CA GLU A 828 -28.22 0.49 -6.65
C GLU A 828 -28.19 2.01 -6.85
N THR A 829 -27.09 2.67 -6.45
CA THR A 829 -26.98 4.14 -6.47
C THR A 829 -26.29 4.68 -7.72
N SER A 830 -25.50 3.87 -8.41
CA SER A 830 -24.52 4.38 -9.38
C SER A 830 -24.36 3.57 -10.64
N TRP A 831 -24.74 2.29 -10.66
CA TRP A 831 -24.40 1.38 -11.78
C TRP A 831 -25.57 0.57 -12.33
N LYS A 832 -26.67 0.42 -11.60
CA LYS A 832 -27.84 -0.37 -12.01
C LYS A 832 -28.43 0.03 -13.36
N ASN A 833 -28.45 1.32 -13.66
CA ASN A 833 -28.98 1.89 -14.91
C ASN A 833 -27.88 2.29 -15.89
N SER A 834 -26.64 1.85 -15.65
CA SER A 834 -25.46 2.17 -16.44
C SER A 834 -25.09 1.00 -17.35
N GLU A 835 -24.54 1.28 -18.53
CA GLU A 835 -23.89 0.24 -19.35
C GLU A 835 -22.47 -0.08 -18.85
N ALA A 836 -21.95 0.65 -17.86
CA ALA A 836 -20.65 0.38 -17.26
C ALA A 836 -20.67 -0.88 -16.39
N PHE A 837 -19.69 -1.75 -16.59
CA PHE A 837 -19.51 -2.99 -15.85
C PHE A 837 -18.07 -3.11 -15.33
N PRO A 838 -17.79 -4.00 -14.35
CA PRO A 838 -16.44 -4.25 -13.87
C PRO A 838 -15.44 -4.53 -15.01
N GLY A 839 -14.32 -3.79 -15.05
CA GLY A 839 -13.37 -3.82 -16.17
C GLY A 839 -13.57 -2.71 -17.21
N CYS A 840 -14.59 -1.86 -17.06
CA CYS A 840 -14.70 -0.60 -17.81
C CYS A 840 -13.79 0.48 -17.21
N THR A 841 -13.30 1.40 -18.03
CA THR A 841 -12.77 2.69 -17.55
C THR A 841 -13.94 3.62 -17.32
N VAL A 842 -14.02 4.20 -16.12
CA VAL A 842 -15.05 5.16 -15.72
C VAL A 842 -14.42 6.47 -15.28
N GLU A 843 -15.15 7.56 -15.49
CA GLU A 843 -14.74 8.92 -15.22
C GLU A 843 -15.32 9.46 -13.90
N SER A 844 -14.59 10.39 -13.29
CA SER A 844 -15.10 11.23 -12.20
C SER A 844 -14.56 12.65 -12.34
N ALA A 845 -15.42 13.66 -12.26
CA ALA A 845 -14.99 15.05 -12.25
C ALA A 845 -14.36 15.42 -10.91
N ARG A 846 -13.16 16.00 -10.95
CA ARG A 846 -12.35 16.34 -9.78
C ARG A 846 -11.75 17.74 -9.91
N LEU A 847 -11.37 18.26 -8.75
CA LEU A 847 -10.60 19.49 -8.59
C LEU A 847 -9.48 19.21 -7.59
N LEU A 848 -8.27 19.71 -7.86
CA LEU A 848 -7.14 19.54 -6.95
C LEU A 848 -7.37 20.31 -5.65
N ARG A 849 -7.01 19.70 -4.52
CA ARG A 849 -7.06 20.37 -3.21
C ARG A 849 -5.78 21.17 -3.00
N GLU A 850 -5.89 22.50 -3.08
CA GLU A 850 -4.78 23.43 -2.97
C GLU A 850 -4.29 23.54 -1.52
N CYS A 851 -5.18 23.62 -0.53
CA CYS A 851 -4.84 23.59 0.89
C CYS A 851 -4.93 22.17 1.49
N SER A 852 -3.86 21.73 2.15
CA SER A 852 -3.81 20.45 2.87
C SER A 852 -3.48 20.59 4.35
N LEU A 853 -4.44 20.28 5.23
CA LEU A 853 -4.24 20.21 6.69
C LEU A 853 -3.23 19.14 7.13
N THR A 854 -2.80 18.24 6.24
CA THR A 854 -1.75 17.26 6.55
C THR A 854 -0.36 17.90 6.63
N GLN A 855 -0.20 19.13 6.15
CA GLN A 855 1.03 19.91 6.24
C GLN A 855 1.41 20.25 7.69
N PHE A 856 0.43 20.52 8.55
CA PHE A 856 0.66 21.14 9.87
C PHE A 856 0.73 20.13 11.02
N THR A 857 1.47 20.50 12.07
CA THR A 857 1.54 19.74 13.34
C THR A 857 0.56 20.33 14.36
N PHE A 858 -0.53 19.62 14.63
CA PHE A 858 -1.56 20.04 15.58
C PHE A 858 -1.15 19.72 17.03
N GLN A 859 -1.68 20.46 18.00
CA GLN A 859 -1.44 20.20 19.42
C GLN A 859 -2.17 18.96 19.95
N SER A 860 -3.37 18.70 19.44
CA SER A 860 -4.22 17.58 19.87
C SER A 860 -5.14 17.11 18.73
N LYS A 861 -5.73 15.91 18.87
CA LYS A 861 -6.77 15.41 17.97
C LYS A 861 -7.98 16.33 17.95
N LYS A 862 -8.42 16.82 19.11
CA LYS A 862 -9.58 17.71 19.21
C LYS A 862 -9.40 18.96 18.34
N GLN A 863 -8.19 19.52 18.33
CA GLN A 863 -7.83 20.64 17.45
C GLN A 863 -7.92 20.20 15.98
N PHE A 864 -7.25 19.12 15.59
CA PHE A 864 -7.28 18.62 14.21
C PHE A 864 -8.70 18.35 13.68
N ASP A 865 -9.53 17.62 14.43
CA ASP A 865 -10.91 17.29 14.05
C ASP A 865 -11.78 18.55 13.87
N SER A 866 -11.50 19.59 14.66
CA SER A 866 -12.22 20.87 14.56
C SER A 866 -11.88 21.59 13.25
N TRP A 867 -10.59 21.67 12.90
CA TRP A 867 -10.12 22.23 11.63
C TRP A 867 -10.56 21.41 10.42
N GLU A 868 -10.55 20.07 10.50
CA GLU A 868 -10.97 19.21 9.39
C GLU A 868 -12.48 19.34 9.12
N ARG A 869 -13.31 19.41 10.16
CA ARG A 869 -14.75 19.66 10.02
C ARG A 869 -15.04 21.02 9.39
N GLU A 870 -14.31 22.05 9.80
CA GLU A 870 -14.44 23.38 9.16
C GLU A 870 -14.01 23.34 7.69
N GLN A 871 -12.87 22.72 7.37
CA GLN A 871 -12.37 22.59 6.00
C GLN A 871 -13.38 21.87 5.10
N LYS A 872 -13.94 20.75 5.59
CA LYS A 872 -14.96 19.97 4.87
C LYS A 872 -16.21 20.81 4.61
N ARG A 873 -16.73 21.48 5.63
CA ARG A 873 -17.92 22.34 5.52
C ARG A 873 -17.74 23.44 4.47
N LEU A 874 -16.57 24.09 4.43
CA LEU A 874 -16.26 25.12 3.43
C LEU A 874 -16.23 24.50 2.03
N ARG A 875 -15.49 23.41 1.84
CA ARG A 875 -15.37 22.72 0.54
C ARG A 875 -16.72 22.28 -0.03
N ASP A 876 -17.59 21.78 0.82
CA ASP A 876 -18.91 21.31 0.41
C ASP A 876 -19.84 22.48 0.07
N LYS A 877 -19.61 23.68 0.64
CA LYS A 877 -20.42 24.88 0.40
C LYS A 877 -19.97 25.70 -0.81
N ILE A 878 -18.66 25.91 -0.98
CA ILE A 878 -18.08 26.90 -1.93
C ILE A 878 -17.02 26.31 -2.86
N GLY A 879 -16.83 24.98 -2.85
CA GLY A 879 -15.84 24.31 -3.70
C GLY A 879 -14.37 24.45 -3.27
N GLN A 880 -14.05 25.33 -2.33
CA GLN A 880 -12.72 25.55 -1.74
C GLN A 880 -12.76 25.63 -0.21
N SER A 881 -11.60 25.75 0.44
CA SER A 881 -11.47 25.82 1.89
C SER A 881 -10.88 27.15 2.36
N TYR A 882 -9.71 27.13 3.01
CA TYR A 882 -9.05 28.32 3.55
C TYR A 882 -8.46 29.23 2.47
N GLU A 883 -8.38 28.74 1.23
CA GLU A 883 -7.93 29.50 0.07
C GLU A 883 -8.73 30.80 -0.10
N SER A 884 -10.04 30.79 0.21
CA SER A 884 -10.92 31.96 0.00
C SER A 884 -10.49 33.24 0.72
N TRP A 885 -9.64 33.16 1.74
CA TRP A 885 -9.13 34.33 2.48
C TRP A 885 -7.82 34.87 1.95
N PHE A 886 -7.17 34.17 1.03
CA PHE A 886 -5.84 34.51 0.51
C PHE A 886 -5.88 34.63 -1.02
N ILE A 887 -7.02 35.06 -1.56
CA ILE A 887 -7.19 35.31 -3.00
C ILE A 887 -7.01 36.80 -3.27
N LYS A 888 -6.19 37.11 -4.27
CA LYS A 888 -6.07 38.44 -4.85
C LYS A 888 -6.05 38.31 -6.37
N ASP A 889 -6.93 39.05 -7.06
CA ASP A 889 -7.04 39.02 -8.53
C ASP A 889 -7.22 37.59 -9.09
N ASN A 890 -8.07 36.78 -8.43
CA ASN A 890 -8.28 35.36 -8.71
C ASN A 890 -7.04 34.45 -8.52
N LYS A 891 -5.92 34.94 -8.01
CA LYS A 891 -4.73 34.14 -7.70
C LYS A 891 -4.63 33.87 -6.21
N LEU A 892 -4.09 32.72 -5.84
CA LEU A 892 -3.90 32.30 -4.46
C LEU A 892 -2.52 32.74 -3.96
N ASP A 893 -2.48 33.48 -2.86
CA ASP A 893 -1.27 33.64 -2.05
C ASP A 893 -1.12 32.42 -1.14
N PHE A 894 -0.51 31.37 -1.69
CA PHE A 894 -0.32 30.11 -0.98
C PHE A 894 0.66 30.27 0.18
N GLN A 895 1.65 31.15 0.04
CA GLN A 895 2.68 31.37 1.06
C GLN A 895 2.09 32.04 2.31
N GLU A 896 1.35 33.14 2.15
CA GLU A 896 0.66 33.81 3.26
C GLU A 896 -0.34 32.87 3.95
N MET A 897 -1.06 32.05 3.16
CA MET A 897 -2.01 31.06 3.68
C MET A 897 -1.30 30.07 4.62
N ILE A 898 -0.22 29.41 4.18
CA ILE A 898 0.40 28.36 5.00
C ILE A 898 1.09 28.92 6.25
N GLU A 899 1.65 30.13 6.17
CA GLU A 899 2.25 30.82 7.32
C GLU A 899 1.19 31.16 8.37
N THR A 900 0.07 31.74 7.95
CA THR A 900 -1.04 32.11 8.82
C THR A 900 -1.65 30.87 9.48
N LEU A 901 -1.91 29.81 8.69
CA LEU A 901 -2.48 28.57 9.22
C LEU A 901 -1.56 27.91 10.24
N ASP A 902 -0.25 27.83 9.96
CA ASP A 902 0.72 27.26 10.89
C ASP A 902 0.78 28.06 12.21
N GLU A 903 0.84 29.39 12.13
CA GLU A 903 0.85 30.25 13.32
C GLU A 903 -0.37 30.03 14.22
N LEU A 904 -1.58 30.03 13.64
CA LEU A 904 -2.82 29.82 14.38
C LEU A 904 -2.88 28.41 15.00
N ILE A 905 -2.49 27.38 14.25
CA ILE A 905 -2.47 26.00 14.75
C ILE A 905 -1.48 25.86 15.90
N ARG A 906 -0.26 26.42 15.77
CA ARG A 906 0.73 26.43 16.85
C ARG A 906 0.29 27.24 18.04
N GLY A 907 -0.44 28.34 17.82
CA GLY A 907 -1.07 29.17 18.86
C GLY A 907 -2.16 28.42 19.66
N GLY A 908 -2.66 27.29 19.15
CA GLY A 908 -3.68 26.48 19.82
C GLY A 908 -5.11 26.82 19.39
N GLU A 909 -5.29 27.59 18.33
CA GLU A 909 -6.61 27.93 17.82
C GLU A 909 -7.36 26.68 17.36
N MET A 910 -8.66 26.63 17.66
CA MET A 910 -9.50 25.45 17.39
C MET A 910 -10.05 25.42 15.96
N ARG A 911 -10.12 26.57 15.29
CA ARG A 911 -10.61 26.73 13.92
C ARG A 911 -10.12 28.05 13.36
N PHE A 912 -10.05 28.19 12.04
CA PHE A 912 -9.60 29.43 11.41
C PHE A 912 -10.54 30.60 11.74
N THR A 913 -11.85 30.39 11.61
CA THR A 913 -12.87 31.45 11.73
C THR A 913 -13.06 32.03 13.12
N SER A 914 -12.52 31.42 14.18
CA SER A 914 -12.54 31.99 15.54
C SER A 914 -11.39 32.95 15.81
N SER A 915 -10.35 32.96 14.97
CA SER A 915 -9.14 33.74 15.21
C SER A 915 -9.36 35.25 14.98
N ARG A 916 -8.49 36.08 15.58
CA ARG A 916 -8.48 37.52 15.33
C ARG A 916 -8.14 37.87 13.88
N ASP A 917 -7.30 37.09 13.21
CA ASP A 917 -6.95 37.34 11.81
C ASP A 917 -8.12 37.04 10.87
N ALA A 918 -8.88 35.98 11.14
CA ALA A 918 -10.16 35.80 10.46
C ALA A 918 -11.15 36.93 10.78
N ASN A 919 -11.10 37.54 11.97
CA ASN A 919 -11.93 38.71 12.31
C ASN A 919 -11.50 39.99 11.58
N ARG A 920 -10.20 40.19 11.33
CA ARG A 920 -9.67 41.30 10.50
C ARG A 920 -10.13 41.15 9.05
N ASN A 921 -10.12 39.93 8.54
CA ASN A 921 -10.59 39.62 7.20
C ASN A 921 -12.13 39.48 7.10
N ARG A 922 -12.85 39.46 8.24
CA ARG A 922 -14.31 39.21 8.32
C ARG A 922 -15.16 40.30 7.68
N ASN A 923 -14.66 41.53 7.69
CA ASN A 923 -15.34 42.66 7.07
C ASN A 923 -15.15 42.66 5.54
N LEU A 924 -14.08 42.02 5.03
CA LEU A 924 -13.90 41.72 3.61
C LEU A 924 -14.67 40.44 3.19
N SER A 925 -14.89 39.50 4.13
CA SER A 925 -15.39 38.14 3.88
C SER A 925 -16.88 37.91 4.20
N ARG A 926 -17.78 38.89 3.99
CA ARG A 926 -19.24 38.64 4.10
C ARG A 926 -19.78 37.78 2.95
N GLU A 927 -19.02 37.69 1.86
CA GLU A 927 -19.26 36.79 0.74
C GLU A 927 -18.06 35.85 0.68
N TYR A 928 -18.31 34.55 0.81
CA TYR A 928 -17.29 33.57 0.48
C TYR A 928 -17.31 33.44 -1.03
N ASP A 929 -16.22 33.80 -1.70
CA ASP A 929 -16.13 33.54 -3.13
C ASP A 929 -16.11 32.03 -3.36
N ASP A 930 -16.93 31.56 -4.29
CA ASP A 930 -16.84 30.19 -4.76
C ASP A 930 -15.47 30.00 -5.44
N HIS A 931 -14.95 28.78 -5.42
CA HIS A 931 -13.80 28.47 -6.27
C HIS A 931 -14.18 28.81 -7.73
N PRO A 932 -13.32 29.48 -8.53
CA PRO A 932 -13.68 29.90 -9.90
C PRO A 932 -14.23 28.75 -10.77
N GLU A 933 -13.68 27.57 -10.58
CA GLU A 933 -14.06 26.31 -11.25
C GLU A 933 -15.22 25.53 -10.62
N TYR A 934 -15.83 26.02 -9.53
CA TYR A 934 -16.81 25.23 -8.78
C TYR A 934 -18.06 24.92 -9.60
N LYS A 935 -18.56 25.90 -10.36
CA LYS A 935 -19.70 25.70 -11.28
C LYS A 935 -19.38 24.67 -12.36
N CYS A 936 -18.18 24.77 -12.97
CA CYS A 936 -17.70 23.78 -13.94
C CYS A 936 -17.65 22.37 -13.35
N LEU A 937 -17.15 22.23 -12.11
CA LEU A 937 -17.10 20.95 -11.40
C LEU A 937 -18.49 20.36 -11.15
N LEU A 938 -19.46 21.18 -10.73
CA LEU A 938 -20.83 20.72 -10.48
C LEU A 938 -21.51 20.26 -11.77
N LEU A 939 -21.39 21.03 -12.85
CA LEU A 939 -21.94 20.67 -14.15
C LEU A 939 -21.30 19.38 -14.70
N ALA A 940 -19.97 19.26 -14.64
CA ALA A 940 -19.27 18.04 -15.08
C ALA A 940 -19.67 16.80 -14.27
N LYS A 941 -19.90 16.95 -12.95
CA LYS A 941 -20.44 15.85 -12.13
C LYS A 941 -21.85 15.45 -12.56
N HIS A 942 -22.72 16.43 -12.77
CA HIS A 942 -24.09 16.18 -13.22
C HIS A 942 -24.12 15.45 -14.57
N GLN A 943 -23.32 15.88 -15.54
CA GLN A 943 -23.24 15.21 -16.84
C GLN A 943 -22.73 13.76 -16.76
N LEU A 944 -21.76 13.49 -15.87
CA LEU A 944 -21.34 12.11 -15.60
C LEU A 944 -22.42 11.30 -14.88
N ASP A 945 -23.19 11.92 -14.00
CA ASP A 945 -24.33 11.27 -13.35
C ASP A 945 -25.41 10.89 -14.37
N VAL A 946 -25.65 11.72 -15.40
CA VAL A 946 -26.50 11.37 -16.56
C VAL A 946 -25.89 10.21 -17.36
N ARG A 947 -24.60 10.28 -17.72
CA ARG A 947 -23.87 9.22 -18.45
C ARG A 947 -24.02 7.84 -17.78
N TYR A 948 -23.98 7.82 -16.46
CA TYR A 948 -24.04 6.61 -15.66
C TYR A 948 -25.42 6.31 -15.06
N GLY A 949 -26.48 6.97 -15.54
CA GLY A 949 -27.87 6.66 -15.18
C GLY A 949 -28.22 6.87 -13.70
N ARG A 950 -27.57 7.85 -13.05
CA ARG A 950 -27.77 8.20 -11.63
C ARG A 950 -28.84 9.25 -11.39
N VAL A 951 -29.18 9.99 -12.44
CA VAL A 951 -30.34 10.88 -12.48
C VAL A 951 -31.51 10.10 -13.07
N GLY A 952 -32.71 10.24 -12.51
CA GLY A 952 -33.91 9.69 -13.14
C GLY A 952 -34.10 10.27 -14.53
N GLU A 953 -34.66 9.50 -15.45
CA GLU A 953 -35.18 10.09 -16.70
C GLU A 953 -36.34 10.99 -16.27
N GLU A 954 -36.14 12.31 -16.32
CA GLU A 954 -37.23 13.30 -16.17
C GLU A 954 -38.14 13.29 -17.39
#